data_AF-A0A8J5PBC5-F1
#
_entry.id   AF-A0A8J5PBC5-F1
#
_cell.length_a   1.000
_cell.length_b   1.000
_cell.length_c   1.000
_cell.angle_alpha   90.00
_cell.angle_beta   90.00
_cell.angle_gamma   90.00
#
_symmetry.space_group_name_H-M   'P 1'
#
loop_
_entity.id
_entity.type
_entity.pdbx_description
1 polymer ?
#
loop_
_entity_poly.entity_id
_entity_poly.type
_entity_poly.pdbx_seq_one_letter_code
_entity_poly.pdbx_strand_id
1 'polypeptide(L)'
;MAPASLRSLLLGAVALWPGLVMASQNSTYSQADQLRAQLALMGDRPDGCPPCFNCLLPAHTCAQYAGCNEFNGKCACPEGFGGDDCLEPLCGSLPKGKDRPMRSGASCDCDEGWTGINCNVCTDNKACNALMETGEGGVCYQNGEVVNHNYQICDVTNEKITSLLGKQRPEVTFTCKQEDQTCDFQFWVDAIESFYCHLSECDSSADWEEEKNTTSYKCNKISCSCIPDRMLCGKDGSIDLTDFLDQSIQGPGRFECTQKHGGTHDCAFREPEMDALILALIGDSSILLSCHAGECLYETEVPGYKRPVKKINTPLIAGVIAGCSLFLVAVIILTWYLSRRKLSYGAIRLEDSDDESTKLMTDHKPASLYFDDVAYTLNGKQILTGIRGICKPGEVTAIMGASGAGKTTFLDILARKNKRGQVYGNFYVNGEKVNDNDYKNVVGFVDQEDTMLPTLTVHETILNSALLRLPRDMGRAAKEQRVVEVEKELGIHHIRDSLIGSEEGKGRGISGGEKRRVGIACELVTSPSILFLDEPTSGLDAYNAYNVVECLVTLAKTYKRTVIFTIHQPRSNIVALFDRLVLLAQGRTVYSGPFNQCQSYFDGIGYECPPGFNIADYLVDLTMHAGSTQSVDNGTVGLDNNSVGPSSTRAIKSVASISGTTSGDDDASSSRPQNRRRDSVKVRQDRELFTRRKTVDTAASSDAGGEDNGAYRLHQNPVDSTTATLLEDPHDLPPAAATGTDLDIMTRAFIHSEIASSTQDEIQRAIHIAQDANGSNANGYTVEGPNVHVSAVGKGYARVGYLRQFIILSQRTWKNLYRNPMLMLTHFAIAIVLAVFSGYLFYGLTDDIPGFQNRLGLFFFLLALFGFSTLTSLNVFATERLLFVRERANGYYAPATYFAAKVLFDIIPLRIVPPILMGSIIYPMTGLVADSTHFFNFILVLVLFNMAAAAVCLFIGIVCKDGGVANLIGSLVMLFSLLFAGFLLNHDATPKGALWLQTLSIFHYGFESLIVNEVLQLTLVDSKYGLDITVPGAAILSSFGFNNNAMWPDIRNLGIFAAVFIILSYAAMHFLLVERR
;
A
#
# COMPACT_ATOMS: atom_id res chain seq x y z
N MET A 1 -21.25 31.60 7.24
CA MET A 1 -22.63 31.75 7.76
C MET A 1 -23.43 30.53 7.37
N ALA A 2 -24.45 30.20 8.14
CA ALA A 2 -25.30 29.00 8.08
C ALA A 2 -26.68 29.40 8.67
N PRO A 3 -27.76 28.58 8.63
CA PRO A 3 -28.20 27.56 7.65
C PRO A 3 -29.74 27.65 7.39
N ALA A 4 -30.39 26.50 7.11
CA ALA A 4 -31.82 26.16 7.10
C ALA A 4 -32.58 26.48 5.79
N SER A 5 -33.24 25.55 5.07
CA SER A 5 -33.82 24.22 5.35
C SER A 5 -35.12 24.21 6.17
N LEU A 6 -36.24 23.89 5.49
CA LEU A 6 -37.27 22.89 5.86
C LEU A 6 -38.47 22.97 4.90
N ARG A 7 -38.76 21.87 4.17
CA ARG A 7 -40.10 21.24 4.04
C ARG A 7 -40.10 20.13 2.98
N SER A 8 -39.48 19.02 3.36
CA SER A 8 -39.80 17.69 2.86
C SER A 8 -40.11 16.81 4.07
N LEU A 9 -41.38 16.43 4.25
CA LEU A 9 -41.85 15.33 5.11
C LEU A 9 -43.38 15.30 5.12
N LEU A 10 -43.98 14.46 4.28
CA LEU A 10 -44.86 13.37 4.72
C LEU A 10 -45.52 12.65 3.53
N LEU A 11 -45.41 11.33 3.59
CA LEU A 11 -46.14 10.27 2.86
C LEU A 11 -45.50 9.79 1.54
N GLY A 12 -44.73 8.70 1.69
CA GLY A 12 -44.51 7.74 0.62
C GLY A 12 -45.27 6.43 0.89
N ALA A 13 -45.16 5.51 -0.07
CA ALA A 13 -45.64 4.12 -0.05
C ALA A 13 -47.18 3.91 -0.07
N VAL A 14 -47.73 3.72 -1.28
CA VAL A 14 -48.10 2.36 -1.74
C VAL A 14 -47.71 2.25 -3.22
N ALA A 15 -46.93 1.23 -3.56
CA ALA A 15 -46.85 0.72 -4.92
C ALA A 15 -47.76 -0.50 -5.03
N LEU A 16 -48.44 -0.68 -6.18
CA LEU A 16 -48.69 -1.97 -6.84
C LEU A 16 -49.61 -1.77 -8.08
N TRP A 17 -49.16 -2.38 -9.17
CA TRP A 17 -49.65 -2.59 -10.54
C TRP A 17 -51.15 -2.48 -10.96
N PRO A 18 -51.41 -2.42 -12.29
CA PRO A 18 -52.53 -1.68 -12.87
C PRO A 18 -53.81 -2.50 -13.10
N GLY A 19 -54.94 -1.79 -13.20
CA GLY A 19 -56.19 -2.37 -13.64
C GLY A 19 -57.27 -1.33 -13.96
N LEU A 20 -57.69 -1.30 -15.22
CA LEU A 20 -59.05 -0.97 -15.69
C LEU A 20 -59.80 0.21 -15.03
N VAL A 21 -59.67 1.42 -15.62
CA VAL A 21 -60.82 2.32 -15.77
C VAL A 21 -60.81 2.92 -17.19
N MET A 22 -61.88 2.65 -17.94
CA MET A 22 -62.17 3.36 -19.18
C MET A 22 -62.45 4.83 -18.88
N ALA A 23 -61.75 5.75 -19.55
CA ALA A 23 -62.11 7.17 -19.60
C ALA A 23 -62.52 7.53 -21.03
N SER A 24 -63.76 7.19 -21.39
CA SER A 24 -64.39 7.64 -22.62
C SER A 24 -64.71 9.13 -22.57
N GLN A 25 -63.73 9.98 -22.87
CA GLN A 25 -64.00 11.39 -23.21
C GLN A 25 -64.33 11.53 -24.69
N ASN A 26 -65.53 11.06 -25.04
CA ASN A 26 -66.20 11.47 -26.28
C ASN A 26 -66.41 12.99 -26.23
N SER A 27 -65.54 13.74 -26.89
CA SER A 27 -65.82 15.11 -27.32
C SER A 27 -65.96 15.14 -28.84
N THR A 28 -67.13 14.71 -29.31
CA THR A 28 -67.51 14.84 -30.73
C THR A 28 -67.69 16.31 -31.06
N TYR A 29 -66.60 16.99 -31.43
CA TYR A 29 -66.67 18.27 -32.11
C TYR A 29 -67.44 18.09 -33.42
N SER A 30 -68.36 19.01 -33.71
CA SER A 30 -69.14 18.90 -34.93
C SER A 30 -68.27 19.29 -36.14
N GLN A 31 -68.56 18.73 -37.33
CA GLN A 31 -67.95 19.19 -38.58
C GLN A 31 -68.09 20.71 -38.79
N ALA A 32 -69.15 21.33 -38.24
CA ALA A 32 -69.36 22.77 -38.31
C ALA A 32 -68.37 23.58 -37.46
N ASP A 33 -67.82 23.01 -36.39
CA ASP A 33 -66.82 23.69 -35.54
C ASP A 33 -65.42 23.60 -36.14
N GLN A 34 -65.10 22.47 -36.79
CA GLN A 34 -63.92 22.35 -37.65
C GLN A 34 -63.99 23.32 -38.85
N LEU A 35 -65.15 23.45 -39.49
CA LEU A 35 -65.37 24.41 -40.60
C LEU A 35 -65.24 25.87 -40.14
N ARG A 36 -65.65 26.21 -38.90
CA ARG A 36 -65.43 27.54 -38.31
C ARG A 36 -63.95 27.81 -38.02
N ALA A 37 -63.21 26.82 -37.52
CA ALA A 37 -61.77 26.95 -37.34
C ALA A 37 -61.04 27.14 -38.69
N GLN A 38 -61.46 26.42 -39.75
CA GLN A 38 -60.97 26.63 -41.12
C GLN A 38 -61.25 28.06 -41.62
N LEU A 39 -62.47 28.57 -41.46
CA LEU A 39 -62.82 29.94 -41.87
C LEU A 39 -62.04 31.01 -41.10
N ALA A 40 -61.77 30.80 -39.81
CA ALA A 40 -60.93 31.69 -39.02
C ALA A 40 -59.47 31.71 -39.48
N LEU A 41 -58.92 30.55 -39.91
CA LEU A 41 -57.57 30.44 -40.44
C LEU A 41 -57.42 30.97 -41.88
N MET A 42 -58.50 31.08 -42.64
CA MET A 42 -58.48 31.60 -44.02
C MET A 42 -58.70 33.13 -44.13
N GLY A 43 -59.00 33.82 -43.02
CA GLY A 43 -59.37 35.24 -43.04
C GLY A 43 -58.26 36.23 -43.40
N ASP A 44 -57.00 35.97 -43.00
CA ASP A 44 -55.86 36.88 -43.16
C ASP A 44 -54.91 36.48 -44.31
N ARG A 45 -55.41 35.76 -45.32
CA ARG A 45 -54.59 35.18 -46.38
C ARG A 45 -54.37 36.11 -47.58
N PRO A 46 -53.13 36.30 -48.09
CA PRO A 46 -52.89 36.98 -49.36
C PRO A 46 -53.47 36.22 -50.56
N ASP A 47 -54.08 36.94 -51.50
CA ASP A 47 -54.60 36.38 -52.75
C ASP A 47 -53.51 35.67 -53.56
N GLY A 48 -53.78 34.43 -53.96
CA GLY A 48 -52.88 33.60 -54.79
C GLY A 48 -52.02 32.57 -54.04
N CYS A 49 -52.15 32.45 -52.72
CA CYS A 49 -51.41 31.45 -51.93
C CYS A 49 -52.18 30.09 -51.87
N PRO A 50 -51.59 28.93 -52.25
CA PRO A 50 -52.28 27.63 -52.31
C PRO A 50 -52.39 26.96 -50.94
N PRO A 51 -53.49 26.26 -50.58
CA PRO A 51 -53.73 25.71 -49.23
C PRO A 51 -52.54 24.91 -48.69
N CYS A 52 -52.21 25.15 -47.41
CA CYS A 52 -51.18 24.38 -46.72
C CYS A 52 -51.63 22.91 -46.67
N PHE A 53 -50.72 21.98 -46.98
CA PHE A 53 -51.01 20.56 -46.91
C PHE A 53 -51.52 20.19 -45.51
N ASN A 54 -52.63 19.46 -45.45
CA ASN A 54 -53.17 18.91 -44.21
C ASN A 54 -53.94 17.62 -44.52
N CYS A 55 -53.36 16.47 -44.17
CA CYS A 55 -53.92 15.14 -44.46
C CYS A 55 -55.25 14.82 -43.73
N LEU A 56 -55.72 15.70 -42.83
CA LEU A 56 -57.07 15.62 -42.25
C LEU A 56 -58.16 16.19 -43.17
N LEU A 57 -57.78 16.84 -44.29
CA LEU A 57 -58.70 17.38 -45.28
C LEU A 57 -58.86 16.40 -46.47
N PRO A 58 -60.08 16.14 -46.97
CA PRO A 58 -60.31 15.21 -48.10
C PRO A 58 -59.60 15.55 -49.42
N ALA A 59 -59.00 16.75 -49.54
CA ALA A 59 -58.23 17.19 -50.69
C ALA A 59 -56.74 16.81 -50.61
N HIS A 60 -56.29 16.21 -49.50
CA HIS A 60 -54.90 15.86 -49.24
C HIS A 60 -54.82 14.47 -48.62
N THR A 61 -54.17 13.53 -49.30
CA THR A 61 -53.93 12.17 -48.82
C THR A 61 -52.46 11.95 -48.56
N CYS A 62 -52.11 11.13 -47.57
CA CYS A 62 -50.74 10.69 -47.36
C CYS A 62 -50.34 9.65 -48.40
N ALA A 63 -49.22 9.85 -49.07
CA ALA A 63 -48.61 8.84 -49.92
C ALA A 63 -47.94 7.74 -49.08
N GLN A 64 -47.49 6.67 -49.75
CA GLN A 64 -46.81 5.53 -49.12
C GLN A 64 -47.60 4.86 -47.98
N TYR A 65 -48.94 4.94 -48.04
CA TYR A 65 -49.86 4.48 -47.00
C TYR A 65 -49.53 5.01 -45.58
N ALA A 66 -48.84 6.15 -45.50
CA ALA A 66 -48.40 6.74 -44.24
C ALA A 66 -49.57 7.23 -43.39
N GLY A 67 -49.46 7.06 -42.07
CA GLY A 67 -50.46 7.57 -41.12
C GLY A 67 -50.51 9.10 -41.10
N CYS A 68 -51.70 9.68 -41.12
CA CYS A 68 -51.88 11.11 -40.91
C CYS A 68 -51.72 11.47 -39.42
N ASN A 69 -50.86 12.44 -39.09
CA ASN A 69 -50.68 12.88 -37.71
C ASN A 69 -51.74 13.94 -37.34
N GLU A 70 -52.69 13.53 -36.49
CA GLU A 70 -53.83 14.34 -36.05
C GLU A 70 -53.45 15.68 -35.39
N PHE A 71 -52.23 15.81 -34.85
CA PHE A 71 -51.80 17.01 -34.12
C PHE A 71 -51.23 18.12 -35.01
N ASN A 72 -50.66 17.78 -36.16
CA ASN A 72 -50.00 18.75 -37.05
C ASN A 72 -50.46 18.71 -38.51
N GLY A 73 -51.33 17.74 -38.88
CA GLY A 73 -51.84 17.58 -40.24
C GLY A 73 -50.82 17.08 -41.26
N LYS A 74 -49.64 16.63 -40.82
CA LYS A 74 -48.58 16.10 -41.68
C LYS A 74 -48.59 14.58 -41.68
N CYS A 75 -48.08 13.99 -42.77
CA CYS A 75 -47.96 12.55 -42.87
C CYS A 75 -46.74 12.02 -42.10
N ALA A 76 -46.88 10.85 -41.49
CA ALA A 76 -45.82 10.17 -40.75
C ALA A 76 -45.02 9.26 -41.71
N CYS A 77 -44.10 9.86 -42.47
CA CYS A 77 -43.45 9.19 -43.59
C CYS A 77 -42.59 7.97 -43.20
N PRO A 78 -42.59 6.90 -44.03
CA PRO A 78 -41.70 5.76 -43.85
C PRO A 78 -40.24 6.12 -44.17
N GLU A 79 -39.33 5.23 -43.77
CA GLU A 79 -37.88 5.44 -43.94
C GLU A 79 -37.47 5.63 -45.41
N GLY A 80 -36.83 6.76 -45.70
CA GLY A 80 -36.45 7.14 -47.06
C GLY A 80 -37.42 8.11 -47.74
N PHE A 81 -38.55 8.45 -47.11
CA PHE A 81 -39.51 9.44 -47.62
C PHE A 81 -39.68 10.62 -46.65
N GLY A 82 -39.98 11.79 -47.20
CA GLY A 82 -40.23 13.03 -46.48
C GLY A 82 -41.12 13.99 -47.26
N GLY A 83 -41.14 15.24 -46.83
CA GLY A 83 -42.16 16.21 -47.23
C GLY A 83 -43.34 16.19 -46.25
N ASP A 84 -44.39 16.94 -46.57
CA ASP A 84 -45.61 16.97 -45.75
C ASP A 84 -46.58 15.84 -46.14
N ASP A 85 -46.44 15.32 -47.36
CA ASP A 85 -47.27 14.33 -48.05
C ASP A 85 -46.61 12.94 -48.24
N CYS A 86 -45.31 12.83 -47.96
CA CYS A 86 -44.47 11.64 -48.15
C CYS A 86 -44.15 11.25 -49.61
N LEU A 87 -44.21 12.20 -50.55
CA LEU A 87 -43.80 11.96 -51.95
C LEU A 87 -42.32 12.28 -52.25
N GLU A 88 -41.61 12.99 -51.37
CA GLU A 88 -40.23 13.41 -51.63
C GLU A 88 -39.21 12.41 -51.07
N PRO A 89 -38.28 11.86 -51.88
CA PRO A 89 -37.28 10.93 -51.41
C PRO A 89 -36.16 11.63 -50.61
N LEU A 90 -35.69 10.95 -49.57
CA LEU A 90 -34.61 11.39 -48.69
C LEU A 90 -33.27 10.76 -49.09
N CYS A 91 -32.23 11.58 -49.09
CA CYS A 91 -30.86 11.19 -49.45
C CYS A 91 -29.97 11.02 -48.20
N GLY A 92 -28.69 10.68 -48.40
CA GLY A 92 -27.78 10.30 -47.31
C GLY A 92 -28.19 8.98 -46.63
N SER A 93 -27.38 8.52 -45.69
CA SER A 93 -27.50 7.22 -45.01
C SER A 93 -28.65 7.12 -44.00
N LEU A 94 -29.19 5.90 -43.83
CA LEU A 94 -30.19 5.55 -42.80
C LEU A 94 -29.83 6.00 -41.37
N PRO A 95 -28.60 5.83 -40.84
CA PRO A 95 -28.22 6.31 -39.50
C PRO A 95 -28.39 7.81 -39.25
N LYS A 96 -28.59 8.66 -40.27
CA LYS A 96 -28.97 10.08 -40.08
C LYS A 96 -30.45 10.26 -39.69
N GLY A 97 -31.26 9.20 -39.76
CA GLY A 97 -32.65 9.18 -39.30
C GLY A 97 -33.51 10.27 -39.94
N LYS A 98 -34.03 11.18 -39.11
CA LYS A 98 -34.91 12.29 -39.54
C LYS A 98 -34.16 13.52 -40.06
N ASP A 99 -32.84 13.59 -39.88
CA ASP A 99 -31.99 14.71 -40.34
C ASP A 99 -31.48 14.50 -41.78
N ARG A 100 -32.06 13.54 -42.51
CA ARG A 100 -31.72 13.22 -43.90
C ARG A 100 -32.21 14.33 -44.85
N PRO A 101 -31.35 14.84 -45.76
CA PRO A 101 -31.74 15.89 -46.69
C PRO A 101 -32.70 15.37 -47.77
N MET A 102 -33.65 16.21 -48.19
CA MET A 102 -34.50 15.95 -49.36
C MET A 102 -33.68 16.00 -50.66
N ARG A 103 -34.09 15.24 -51.67
CA ARG A 103 -33.44 15.24 -52.98
C ARG A 103 -33.50 16.60 -53.67
N SER A 104 -32.37 17.04 -54.22
CA SER A 104 -32.21 18.33 -54.91
C SER A 104 -31.86 18.23 -56.40
N GLY A 105 -31.69 17.01 -56.93
CA GLY A 105 -31.33 16.73 -58.32
C GLY A 105 -32.03 15.47 -58.86
N ALA A 106 -31.55 14.94 -59.99
CA ALA A 106 -32.16 13.76 -60.63
C ALA A 106 -32.03 12.48 -59.77
N SER A 107 -30.86 12.27 -59.15
CA SER A 107 -30.60 11.16 -58.21
C SER A 107 -30.31 11.69 -56.81
N CYS A 108 -30.43 10.83 -55.80
CA CYS A 108 -29.90 11.13 -54.47
C CYS A 108 -28.37 11.04 -54.43
N ASP A 109 -27.79 11.77 -53.47
CA ASP A 109 -26.39 11.65 -53.05
C ASP A 109 -26.36 10.80 -51.77
N CYS A 110 -25.70 9.64 -51.82
CA CYS A 110 -25.66 8.66 -50.72
C CYS A 110 -24.29 8.71 -50.03
N ASP A 111 -24.27 8.56 -48.70
CA ASP A 111 -23.00 8.44 -47.98
C ASP A 111 -22.29 7.12 -48.33
N GLU A 112 -20.97 7.05 -48.11
CA GLU A 112 -20.19 5.84 -48.39
C GLU A 112 -20.80 4.57 -47.76
N GLY A 113 -20.95 3.52 -48.57
CA GLY A 113 -21.54 2.24 -48.13
C GLY A 113 -23.07 2.15 -48.25
N TRP A 114 -23.74 3.12 -48.88
CA TRP A 114 -25.19 3.15 -49.08
C TRP A 114 -25.57 3.39 -50.56
N THR A 115 -26.67 2.79 -51.01
CA THR A 115 -27.18 2.87 -52.39
C THR A 115 -28.72 2.78 -52.48
N GLY A 116 -29.24 2.86 -53.70
CA GLY A 116 -30.67 2.89 -54.03
C GLY A 116 -31.26 4.30 -54.12
N ILE A 117 -32.46 4.43 -54.70
CA ILE A 117 -33.12 5.73 -54.96
C ILE A 117 -33.25 6.57 -53.68
N ASN A 118 -33.59 5.91 -52.56
CA ASN A 118 -33.72 6.51 -51.24
C ASN A 118 -32.51 6.21 -50.33
N CYS A 119 -31.33 5.85 -50.86
CA CYS A 119 -30.11 5.54 -50.08
C CYS A 119 -30.29 4.58 -48.88
N ASN A 120 -31.27 3.67 -48.93
CA ASN A 120 -31.62 2.76 -47.83
C ASN A 120 -30.89 1.40 -47.90
N VAL A 121 -30.28 1.05 -49.04
CA VAL A 121 -29.65 -0.26 -49.25
C VAL A 121 -28.18 -0.17 -48.85
N CYS A 122 -27.73 -0.99 -47.89
CA CYS A 122 -26.31 -1.03 -47.53
C CYS A 122 -25.49 -1.78 -48.59
N THR A 123 -24.24 -1.39 -48.80
CA THR A 123 -23.27 -2.11 -49.66
C THR A 123 -22.12 -2.74 -48.87
N ASP A 124 -21.79 -2.20 -47.70
CA ASP A 124 -20.60 -2.55 -46.92
C ASP A 124 -20.89 -2.66 -45.42
N ASN A 125 -20.30 -3.65 -44.74
CA ASN A 125 -20.46 -3.87 -43.29
C ASN A 125 -20.16 -2.61 -42.45
N LYS A 126 -19.17 -1.81 -42.86
CA LYS A 126 -18.79 -0.56 -42.17
C LYS A 126 -19.92 0.48 -42.14
N ALA A 127 -20.80 0.47 -43.12
CA ALA A 127 -21.95 1.37 -43.19
C ALA A 127 -22.94 1.10 -42.04
N CYS A 128 -23.11 -0.17 -41.69
CA CYS A 128 -24.01 -0.63 -40.65
C CYS A 128 -23.52 -0.36 -39.23
N ASN A 129 -22.20 -0.16 -39.02
CA ASN A 129 -21.64 0.10 -37.69
C ASN A 129 -22.29 1.29 -36.96
N ALA A 130 -22.71 2.32 -37.70
CA ALA A 130 -23.36 3.51 -37.13
C ALA A 130 -24.81 3.26 -36.64
N LEU A 131 -25.41 2.11 -36.97
CA LEU A 131 -26.70 1.65 -36.46
C LEU A 131 -26.58 0.73 -35.23
N MET A 132 -25.36 0.35 -34.84
CA MET A 132 -25.10 -0.52 -33.69
C MET A 132 -24.82 0.30 -32.42
N GLU A 133 -25.34 -0.11 -31.26
CA GLU A 133 -25.17 0.63 -30.00
C GLU A 133 -23.69 0.82 -29.59
N THR A 134 -22.84 -0.15 -29.99
CA THR A 134 -21.40 -0.18 -29.75
C THR A 134 -20.58 0.64 -30.76
N GLY A 135 -21.17 1.07 -31.88
CA GLY A 135 -20.47 1.71 -33.00
C GLY A 135 -19.58 0.78 -33.83
N GLU A 136 -19.56 -0.53 -33.53
CA GLU A 136 -18.80 -1.58 -34.22
C GLU A 136 -19.58 -2.91 -34.17
N GLY A 137 -19.36 -3.79 -35.16
CA GLY A 137 -19.95 -5.13 -35.23
C GLY A 137 -21.17 -5.27 -36.15
N GLY A 138 -21.45 -4.25 -36.97
CA GLY A 138 -22.52 -4.28 -37.96
C GLY A 138 -22.13 -5.06 -39.22
N VAL A 139 -23.07 -5.82 -39.76
CA VAL A 139 -22.94 -6.59 -41.01
C VAL A 139 -24.01 -6.13 -41.98
N CYS A 140 -23.62 -5.90 -43.23
CA CYS A 140 -24.57 -5.67 -44.32
C CYS A 140 -24.96 -7.03 -44.91
N TYR A 141 -26.15 -7.51 -44.57
CA TYR A 141 -26.72 -8.76 -45.04
C TYR A 141 -27.41 -8.54 -46.39
N GLN A 142 -26.88 -9.18 -47.45
CA GLN A 142 -27.28 -8.92 -48.84
C GLN A 142 -28.02 -10.10 -49.51
N ASN A 143 -28.33 -11.15 -48.75
CA ASN A 143 -28.92 -12.36 -49.33
C ASN A 143 -30.43 -12.24 -49.61
N GLY A 144 -31.08 -11.14 -49.20
CA GLY A 144 -32.46 -10.83 -49.56
C GLY A 144 -33.54 -11.63 -48.83
N GLU A 145 -33.20 -12.35 -47.76
CA GLU A 145 -34.14 -12.75 -46.69
C GLU A 145 -34.30 -11.55 -45.73
N VAL A 146 -35.51 -11.34 -45.20
CA VAL A 146 -35.76 -10.28 -44.21
C VAL A 146 -35.59 -10.85 -42.80
N VAL A 147 -34.77 -10.18 -41.98
CA VAL A 147 -34.62 -10.53 -40.56
C VAL A 147 -35.39 -9.53 -39.69
N ASN A 148 -35.16 -8.24 -39.94
CA ASN A 148 -35.87 -7.11 -39.36
C ASN A 148 -36.48 -6.24 -40.49
N HIS A 149 -35.64 -5.61 -41.30
CA HIS A 149 -35.95 -4.59 -42.33
C HIS A 149 -35.08 -4.82 -43.59
N ASN A 150 -35.65 -5.39 -44.65
CA ASN A 150 -34.93 -5.66 -45.90
C ASN A 150 -35.25 -4.60 -46.95
N TYR A 151 -34.22 -3.90 -47.43
CA TYR A 151 -34.33 -2.93 -48.52
C TYR A 151 -33.72 -3.48 -49.81
N GLN A 152 -34.49 -3.47 -50.91
CA GLN A 152 -34.01 -3.88 -52.22
C GLN A 152 -34.22 -2.80 -53.27
N ILE A 153 -33.21 -2.60 -54.13
CA ILE A 153 -33.26 -1.77 -55.34
C ILE A 153 -33.04 -2.66 -56.56
N CYS A 154 -33.85 -2.50 -57.60
CA CYS A 154 -33.89 -3.35 -58.77
C CYS A 154 -33.92 -2.57 -60.08
N ASP A 155 -33.16 -3.02 -61.08
CA ASP A 155 -33.34 -2.62 -62.48
C ASP A 155 -34.36 -3.55 -63.17
N VAL A 156 -35.26 -2.99 -63.99
CA VAL A 156 -36.23 -3.80 -64.74
C VAL A 156 -35.58 -4.38 -66.00
N THR A 157 -35.62 -5.71 -66.15
CA THR A 157 -34.85 -6.42 -67.19
C THR A 157 -35.66 -6.87 -68.40
N ASN A 158 -36.99 -6.71 -68.40
CA ASN A 158 -37.82 -7.00 -69.59
C ASN A 158 -37.38 -6.13 -70.79
N GLU A 159 -36.83 -6.77 -71.84
CA GLU A 159 -36.33 -6.09 -73.05
C GLU A 159 -37.40 -5.19 -73.71
N LYS A 160 -38.66 -5.59 -73.63
CA LYS A 160 -39.77 -4.85 -74.22
C LYS A 160 -40.19 -3.65 -73.38
N ILE A 161 -40.21 -3.74 -72.05
CA ILE A 161 -40.48 -2.59 -71.16
C ILE A 161 -39.40 -1.52 -71.35
N THR A 162 -38.14 -1.92 -71.35
CA THR A 162 -37.00 -1.01 -71.63
C THR A 162 -37.07 -0.42 -73.03
N SER A 163 -37.51 -1.19 -74.05
CA SER A 163 -37.72 -0.65 -75.41
C SER A 163 -38.88 0.35 -75.52
N LEU A 164 -39.96 0.17 -74.75
CA LEU A 164 -41.13 1.07 -74.72
C LEU A 164 -40.82 2.40 -74.05
N LEU A 165 -40.02 2.38 -72.99
CA LEU A 165 -39.56 3.57 -72.26
C LEU A 165 -38.35 4.27 -72.94
N GLY A 166 -37.70 3.59 -73.88
CA GLY A 166 -36.72 4.16 -74.82
C GLY A 166 -35.41 4.59 -74.17
N LYS A 167 -35.35 5.82 -73.67
CA LYS A 167 -34.18 6.36 -72.93
C LYS A 167 -34.41 6.49 -71.43
N GLN A 168 -35.64 6.34 -70.97
CA GLN A 168 -35.97 6.47 -69.56
C GLN A 168 -35.59 5.18 -68.82
N ARG A 169 -35.06 5.29 -67.61
CA ARG A 169 -34.64 4.13 -66.81
C ARG A 169 -35.80 3.66 -65.90
N PRO A 170 -36.36 2.45 -66.13
CA PRO A 170 -37.28 1.82 -65.18
C PRO A 170 -36.53 1.16 -64.03
N GLU A 171 -36.84 1.56 -62.80
CA GLU A 171 -36.29 1.03 -61.56
C GLU A 171 -37.43 0.63 -60.61
N VAL A 172 -37.19 -0.34 -59.74
CA VAL A 172 -38.15 -0.81 -58.73
C VAL A 172 -37.48 -0.84 -57.37
N THR A 173 -38.15 -0.35 -56.34
CA THR A 173 -37.77 -0.63 -54.94
C THR A 173 -38.76 -1.61 -54.32
N PHE A 174 -38.22 -2.58 -53.58
CA PHE A 174 -38.99 -3.54 -52.82
C PHE A 174 -38.47 -3.56 -51.38
N THR A 175 -39.32 -3.23 -50.42
CA THR A 175 -38.97 -3.13 -49.00
C THR A 175 -39.86 -4.07 -48.21
N CYS A 176 -39.33 -4.80 -47.22
CA CYS A 176 -40.13 -5.64 -46.33
C CYS A 176 -39.76 -5.42 -44.86
N LYS A 177 -40.76 -5.51 -43.97
CA LYS A 177 -40.60 -5.44 -42.52
C LYS A 177 -41.16 -6.69 -41.85
N GLN A 178 -40.33 -7.33 -41.03
CA GLN A 178 -40.69 -8.60 -40.40
C GLN A 178 -41.70 -8.45 -39.25
N GLU A 179 -41.58 -7.38 -38.45
CA GLU A 179 -42.50 -7.13 -37.31
C GLU A 179 -43.95 -6.87 -37.78
N ASP A 180 -44.10 -6.08 -38.84
CA ASP A 180 -45.41 -5.68 -39.39
C ASP A 180 -46.03 -6.71 -40.36
N GLN A 181 -45.26 -7.70 -40.84
CA GLN A 181 -45.64 -8.62 -41.93
C GLN A 181 -46.13 -7.89 -43.21
N THR A 182 -45.43 -6.80 -43.56
CA THR A 182 -45.74 -5.95 -44.71
C THR A 182 -44.54 -5.80 -45.64
N CYS A 183 -44.84 -5.56 -46.91
CA CYS A 183 -43.86 -5.20 -47.92
C CYS A 183 -44.41 -4.09 -48.83
N ASP A 184 -43.54 -3.20 -49.30
CA ASP A 184 -43.88 -2.12 -50.22
C ASP A 184 -43.14 -2.33 -51.55
N PHE A 185 -43.88 -2.28 -52.66
CA PHE A 185 -43.37 -2.33 -54.03
C PHE A 185 -43.60 -0.98 -54.70
N GLN A 186 -42.56 -0.36 -55.25
CA GLN A 186 -42.65 0.98 -55.85
C GLN A 186 -41.99 0.97 -57.23
N PHE A 187 -42.66 1.54 -58.23
CA PHE A 187 -42.19 1.61 -59.61
C PHE A 187 -41.76 3.03 -59.98
N TRP A 188 -40.54 3.15 -60.50
CA TRP A 188 -39.88 4.42 -60.78
C TRP A 188 -39.46 4.51 -62.25
N VAL A 189 -39.53 5.71 -62.82
CA VAL A 189 -39.02 6.03 -64.16
C VAL A 189 -38.15 7.27 -64.05
N ASP A 190 -36.88 7.17 -64.42
CA ASP A 190 -35.86 8.22 -64.22
C ASP A 190 -35.79 8.70 -62.75
N ALA A 191 -35.83 7.75 -61.80
CA ALA A 191 -35.95 7.99 -60.35
C ALA A 191 -37.15 8.88 -59.93
N ILE A 192 -38.19 8.98 -60.75
CA ILE A 192 -39.47 9.59 -60.39
C ILE A 192 -40.50 8.47 -60.19
N GLU A 193 -41.09 8.42 -59.00
CA GLU A 193 -42.10 7.43 -58.66
C GLU A 193 -43.33 7.60 -59.56
N SER A 194 -43.85 6.47 -60.03
CA SER A 194 -45.02 6.38 -60.91
C SER A 194 -46.21 5.90 -60.11
N PHE A 195 -46.10 4.70 -59.54
CA PHE A 195 -47.08 4.10 -58.65
C PHE A 195 -46.38 3.29 -57.57
N TYR A 196 -47.07 3.09 -56.44
CA TYR A 196 -46.63 2.27 -55.33
C TYR A 196 -47.74 1.31 -54.90
N CYS A 197 -47.35 0.20 -54.31
CA CYS A 197 -48.24 -0.84 -53.83
C CYS A 197 -47.80 -1.29 -52.43
N HIS A 198 -48.76 -1.33 -51.51
CA HIS A 198 -48.58 -1.87 -50.16
C HIS A 198 -49.14 -3.29 -50.10
N LEU A 199 -48.28 -4.22 -49.69
CA LEU A 199 -48.58 -5.64 -49.54
C LEU A 199 -48.64 -5.97 -48.05
N SER A 200 -49.65 -6.73 -47.65
CA SER A 200 -49.89 -7.10 -46.25
C SER A 200 -50.27 -8.58 -46.13
N GLU A 201 -50.13 -9.12 -44.91
CA GLU A 201 -50.16 -10.56 -44.64
C GLU A 201 -49.09 -11.28 -45.48
N CYS A 202 -47.86 -10.78 -45.41
CA CYS A 202 -46.70 -11.32 -46.09
C CYS A 202 -46.01 -12.43 -45.29
N ASP A 203 -45.76 -13.56 -45.95
CA ASP A 203 -44.93 -14.66 -45.47
C ASP A 203 -43.64 -14.73 -46.32
N SER A 204 -42.49 -14.88 -45.66
CA SER A 204 -41.16 -14.86 -46.29
C SER A 204 -40.39 -16.14 -46.01
N SER A 205 -39.88 -16.78 -47.06
CA SER A 205 -39.11 -18.02 -46.98
C SER A 205 -37.81 -17.94 -47.79
N ALA A 206 -36.71 -18.45 -47.24
CA ALA A 206 -35.43 -18.59 -47.93
C ALA A 206 -34.92 -20.04 -47.94
N ASP A 207 -34.53 -20.53 -49.12
CA ASP A 207 -33.91 -21.83 -49.34
C ASP A 207 -32.45 -21.64 -49.81
N TRP A 208 -31.53 -22.38 -49.18
CA TRP A 208 -30.07 -22.24 -49.35
C TRP A 208 -29.49 -23.53 -49.94
N GLU A 209 -29.29 -23.60 -51.26
CA GLU A 209 -28.63 -24.72 -51.95
C GLU A 209 -27.16 -24.36 -52.26
N GLU A 210 -26.26 -25.37 -52.38
CA GLU A 210 -24.82 -25.14 -52.55
C GLU A 210 -24.44 -24.27 -53.78
N GLU A 211 -25.29 -24.22 -54.81
CA GLU A 211 -25.07 -23.44 -56.04
C GLU A 211 -26.05 -22.27 -56.22
N LYS A 212 -27.10 -22.17 -55.39
CA LYS A 212 -28.24 -21.28 -55.60
C LYS A 212 -28.95 -20.91 -54.29
N ASN A 213 -29.07 -19.61 -54.03
CA ASN A 213 -29.94 -19.10 -52.96
C ASN A 213 -31.28 -18.68 -53.58
N THR A 214 -32.40 -18.98 -52.93
CA THR A 214 -33.71 -18.48 -53.37
C THR A 214 -34.52 -17.92 -52.23
N THR A 215 -35.05 -16.71 -52.41
CA THR A 215 -35.94 -16.06 -51.44
C THR A 215 -37.32 -15.82 -52.08
N SER A 216 -38.38 -15.99 -51.30
CA SER A 216 -39.76 -15.91 -51.79
C SER A 216 -40.62 -15.21 -50.75
N TYR A 217 -41.27 -14.13 -51.17
CA TYR A 217 -42.25 -13.38 -50.41
C TYR A 217 -43.63 -13.62 -51.02
N LYS A 218 -44.62 -13.95 -50.19
CA LYS A 218 -46.00 -14.25 -50.60
C LYS A 218 -46.94 -13.46 -49.70
N CYS A 219 -47.67 -12.50 -50.27
CA CYS A 219 -48.58 -11.64 -49.53
C CYS A 219 -50.01 -11.87 -50.00
N ASN A 220 -50.93 -12.09 -49.06
CA ASN A 220 -52.33 -12.37 -49.41
C ASN A 220 -53.04 -11.17 -50.02
N LYS A 221 -52.69 -9.96 -49.57
CA LYS A 221 -53.35 -8.70 -49.94
C LYS A 221 -52.34 -7.73 -50.52
N ILE A 222 -52.80 -7.00 -51.54
CA ILE A 222 -52.09 -5.87 -52.14
C ILE A 222 -53.10 -4.75 -52.39
N SER A 223 -52.68 -3.51 -52.20
CA SER A 223 -53.36 -2.31 -52.65
C SER A 223 -52.33 -1.46 -53.38
N CYS A 224 -52.70 -0.85 -54.51
CA CYS A 224 -51.81 0.03 -55.27
C CYS A 224 -52.42 1.44 -55.39
N SER A 225 -51.58 2.43 -55.67
CA SER A 225 -52.00 3.81 -55.93
C SER A 225 -51.08 4.46 -56.98
N CYS A 226 -51.70 5.09 -57.98
CA CYS A 226 -51.01 5.90 -58.99
C CYS A 226 -50.75 7.31 -58.46
N ILE A 227 -49.59 7.89 -58.77
CA ILE A 227 -49.31 9.31 -58.50
C ILE A 227 -49.71 10.11 -59.75
N PRO A 228 -50.66 11.07 -59.66
CA PRO A 228 -51.12 11.83 -60.81
C PRO A 228 -50.01 12.58 -61.56
N ASP A 229 -50.20 12.78 -62.86
CA ASP A 229 -49.27 13.47 -63.79
C ASP A 229 -47.88 12.79 -63.92
N ARG A 230 -47.73 11.54 -63.47
CA ARG A 230 -46.51 10.73 -63.61
C ARG A 230 -46.59 9.75 -64.77
N MET A 231 -45.43 9.21 -65.16
CA MET A 231 -45.37 8.18 -66.20
C MET A 231 -46.23 6.99 -65.76
N LEU A 232 -47.00 6.39 -66.67
CA LEU A 232 -47.98 5.34 -66.37
C LEU A 232 -49.22 5.78 -65.54
N CYS A 233 -49.32 7.04 -65.15
CA CYS A 233 -50.37 7.61 -64.28
C CYS A 233 -50.83 8.98 -64.82
N GLY A 234 -51.36 9.00 -66.04
CA GLY A 234 -52.00 10.17 -66.64
C GLY A 234 -51.07 11.18 -67.34
N LYS A 235 -49.74 11.04 -67.28
CA LYS A 235 -48.82 11.94 -68.00
C LYS A 235 -48.97 11.84 -69.53
N ASP A 236 -49.02 13.00 -70.19
CA ASP A 236 -49.08 13.15 -71.65
C ASP A 236 -48.09 12.23 -72.39
N GLY A 237 -48.63 11.36 -73.25
CA GLY A 237 -47.84 10.41 -74.04
C GLY A 237 -47.55 9.06 -73.36
N SER A 238 -48.10 8.82 -72.16
CA SER A 238 -48.03 7.52 -71.46
C SER A 238 -49.42 6.86 -71.36
N ILE A 239 -49.44 5.55 -71.11
CA ILE A 239 -50.67 4.79 -70.84
C ILE A 239 -51.09 5.08 -69.40
N ASP A 240 -52.34 5.44 -69.13
CA ASP A 240 -52.81 5.64 -67.76
C ASP A 240 -53.30 4.30 -67.16
N LEU A 241 -52.69 3.90 -66.05
CA LEU A 241 -53.02 2.67 -65.31
C LEU A 241 -53.82 2.94 -64.02
N THR A 242 -54.24 4.19 -63.75
CA THR A 242 -54.85 4.58 -62.48
C THR A 242 -56.07 3.71 -62.11
N ASP A 243 -57.07 3.59 -62.98
CA ASP A 243 -58.27 2.77 -62.73
C ASP A 243 -57.94 1.26 -62.55
N PHE A 244 -56.90 0.77 -63.25
CA PHE A 244 -56.50 -0.64 -63.19
C PHE A 244 -55.80 -0.97 -61.86
N LEU A 245 -54.85 -0.12 -61.43
CA LEU A 245 -54.14 -0.29 -60.17
C LEU A 245 -55.06 -0.17 -58.95
N ASP A 246 -56.07 0.70 -59.02
CA ASP A 246 -56.98 0.98 -57.89
C ASP A 246 -58.14 -0.02 -57.79
N GLN A 247 -58.59 -0.61 -58.90
CA GLN A 247 -59.79 -1.49 -58.92
C GLN A 247 -59.49 -2.98 -59.20
N SER A 248 -58.47 -3.29 -60.02
CA SER A 248 -58.20 -4.67 -60.48
C SER A 248 -57.18 -5.42 -59.62
N ILE A 249 -56.18 -4.72 -59.08
CA ILE A 249 -55.11 -5.33 -58.28
C ILE A 249 -55.60 -5.62 -56.85
N GLN A 250 -55.80 -6.89 -56.52
CA GLN A 250 -56.28 -7.33 -55.20
C GLN A 250 -55.44 -8.47 -54.59
N GLY A 251 -54.59 -9.14 -55.39
CA GLY A 251 -53.67 -10.18 -54.94
C GLY A 251 -54.16 -11.62 -55.13
N PRO A 252 -53.36 -12.62 -54.72
CA PRO A 252 -52.14 -12.50 -53.91
C PRO A 252 -50.91 -12.06 -54.73
N GLY A 253 -50.08 -11.19 -54.14
CA GLY A 253 -48.81 -10.75 -54.71
C GLY A 253 -47.64 -11.67 -54.32
N ARG A 254 -46.67 -11.85 -55.21
CA ARG A 254 -45.44 -12.59 -54.94
C ARG A 254 -44.20 -11.89 -55.46
N PHE A 255 -43.11 -12.00 -54.71
CA PHE A 255 -41.78 -11.56 -55.10
C PHE A 255 -40.80 -12.72 -54.90
N GLU A 256 -40.29 -13.28 -55.98
CA GLU A 256 -39.41 -14.46 -55.97
C GLU A 256 -38.04 -14.09 -56.55
N CYS A 257 -36.98 -14.26 -55.76
CA CYS A 257 -35.60 -13.92 -56.12
C CYS A 257 -34.71 -15.15 -56.13
N THR A 258 -33.75 -15.20 -57.06
CA THR A 258 -32.74 -16.26 -57.12
C THR A 258 -31.34 -15.69 -57.32
N GLN A 259 -30.43 -16.00 -56.40
CA GLN A 259 -29.03 -15.60 -56.46
C GLN A 259 -28.18 -16.75 -57.00
N LYS A 260 -27.30 -16.44 -57.95
CA LYS A 260 -26.26 -17.36 -58.42
C LYS A 260 -24.91 -16.70 -58.18
N HIS A 261 -23.99 -17.42 -57.53
CA HIS A 261 -22.59 -17.01 -57.37
C HIS A 261 -22.38 -15.64 -56.68
N GLY A 262 -23.26 -15.24 -55.75
CA GLY A 262 -23.07 -14.06 -54.90
C GLY A 262 -23.17 -12.70 -55.61
N GLY A 263 -23.76 -12.65 -56.81
CA GLY A 263 -24.04 -11.42 -57.55
C GLY A 263 -25.41 -10.81 -57.25
N THR A 264 -25.94 -10.06 -58.21
CA THR A 264 -27.35 -9.60 -58.25
C THR A 264 -28.33 -10.77 -58.13
N HIS A 265 -29.49 -10.50 -57.55
CA HIS A 265 -30.61 -11.45 -57.49
C HIS A 265 -31.44 -11.34 -58.78
N ASP A 266 -31.59 -12.45 -59.50
CA ASP A 266 -32.55 -12.59 -60.60
C ASP A 266 -33.95 -12.72 -59.97
N CYS A 267 -34.77 -11.66 -60.02
CA CYS A 267 -36.05 -11.59 -59.33
C CYS A 267 -37.25 -11.45 -60.28
N ALA A 268 -38.43 -11.85 -59.80
CA ALA A 268 -39.70 -11.65 -60.49
C ALA A 268 -40.79 -11.20 -59.51
N PHE A 269 -41.48 -10.11 -59.84
CA PHE A 269 -42.74 -9.72 -59.20
C PHE A 269 -43.92 -10.28 -60.00
N ARG A 270 -44.89 -10.88 -59.30
CA ARG A 270 -46.06 -11.53 -59.88
C ARG A 270 -47.34 -11.14 -59.15
N GLU A 271 -48.36 -10.79 -59.92
CA GLU A 271 -49.74 -10.57 -59.46
C GLU A 271 -50.67 -10.99 -60.61
N PRO A 272 -51.77 -11.75 -60.38
CA PRO A 272 -52.49 -12.40 -61.47
C PRO A 272 -53.05 -11.49 -62.58
N GLU A 273 -53.57 -10.32 -62.24
CA GLU A 273 -54.14 -9.38 -63.21
C GLU A 273 -53.04 -8.53 -63.86
N MET A 274 -52.01 -8.15 -63.09
CA MET A 274 -50.81 -7.48 -63.63
C MET A 274 -50.07 -8.37 -64.64
N ASP A 275 -49.85 -9.64 -64.30
CA ASP A 275 -49.22 -10.63 -65.17
C ASP A 275 -50.05 -10.86 -66.44
N ALA A 276 -51.39 -10.84 -66.34
CA ALA A 276 -52.28 -10.92 -67.50
C ALA A 276 -52.18 -9.67 -68.40
N LEU A 277 -52.09 -8.47 -67.82
CA LEU A 277 -51.89 -7.22 -68.56
C LEU A 277 -50.52 -7.19 -69.27
N ILE A 278 -49.44 -7.59 -68.59
CA ILE A 278 -48.09 -7.68 -69.16
C ILE A 278 -48.06 -8.74 -70.27
N LEU A 279 -48.70 -9.89 -70.09
CA LEU A 279 -48.79 -10.92 -71.12
C LEU A 279 -49.58 -10.43 -72.35
N ALA A 280 -50.62 -9.62 -72.17
CA ALA A 280 -51.43 -9.07 -73.25
C ALA A 280 -50.75 -7.91 -74.01
N LEU A 281 -50.05 -7.01 -73.31
CA LEU A 281 -49.37 -5.84 -73.91
C LEU A 281 -48.00 -6.17 -74.48
N ILE A 282 -47.25 -7.02 -73.76
CA ILE A 282 -45.81 -7.20 -73.91
C ILE A 282 -45.45 -8.67 -74.20
N GLY A 283 -46.22 -9.63 -73.70
CA GLY A 283 -46.00 -11.07 -73.96
C GLY A 283 -44.95 -11.72 -73.05
N ASP A 284 -44.59 -11.06 -71.95
CA ASP A 284 -43.82 -11.65 -70.85
C ASP A 284 -44.78 -12.11 -69.74
N SER A 285 -44.37 -13.05 -68.89
CA SER A 285 -45.27 -13.66 -67.88
C SER A 285 -45.30 -12.94 -66.53
N SER A 286 -44.43 -11.96 -66.31
CA SER A 286 -44.22 -11.26 -65.04
C SER A 286 -43.24 -10.10 -65.23
N ILE A 287 -43.14 -9.21 -64.24
CA ILE A 287 -42.07 -8.20 -64.20
C ILE A 287 -40.78 -8.90 -63.78
N LEU A 288 -39.77 -8.90 -64.65
CA LEU A 288 -38.44 -9.44 -64.41
C LEU A 288 -37.49 -8.31 -63.96
N LEU A 289 -36.70 -8.61 -62.93
CA LEU A 289 -35.94 -7.64 -62.17
C LEU A 289 -34.53 -8.18 -61.89
N SER A 290 -33.55 -7.29 -61.82
CA SER A 290 -32.20 -7.61 -61.28
C SER A 290 -31.97 -6.74 -60.05
N CYS A 291 -31.92 -7.38 -58.87
CA CYS A 291 -32.01 -6.70 -57.59
C CYS A 291 -30.71 -6.77 -56.76
N HIS A 292 -30.47 -5.70 -56.00
CA HIS A 292 -29.53 -5.64 -54.89
C HIS A 292 -30.31 -5.47 -53.60
N ALA A 293 -30.16 -6.43 -52.67
CA ALA A 293 -30.73 -6.38 -51.34
C ALA A 293 -29.66 -5.95 -50.32
N GLY A 294 -30.07 -5.29 -49.24
CA GLY A 294 -29.18 -4.87 -48.16
C GLY A 294 -29.95 -4.55 -46.88
N GLU A 295 -29.61 -5.26 -45.81
CA GLU A 295 -30.12 -5.09 -44.46
C GLU A 295 -28.95 -4.97 -43.47
N CYS A 296 -29.04 -4.08 -42.46
CA CYS A 296 -28.01 -3.94 -41.44
C CYS A 296 -28.36 -4.72 -40.17
N LEU A 297 -27.55 -5.73 -39.83
CA LEU A 297 -27.72 -6.62 -38.69
C LEU A 297 -26.51 -6.60 -37.76
N TYR A 298 -26.67 -7.05 -36.51
CA TYR A 298 -25.53 -7.47 -35.71
C TYR A 298 -24.93 -8.76 -36.30
N GLU A 299 -23.61 -8.94 -36.23
CA GLU A 299 -22.95 -10.18 -36.70
C GLU A 299 -23.54 -11.47 -36.09
N THR A 300 -24.11 -11.38 -34.88
CA THR A 300 -24.78 -12.48 -34.18
C THR A 300 -26.19 -12.83 -34.70
N GLU A 301 -26.83 -11.93 -35.42
CA GLU A 301 -28.21 -12.08 -35.94
C GLU A 301 -28.23 -12.63 -37.37
N VAL A 302 -27.09 -12.63 -38.06
CA VAL A 302 -26.95 -13.15 -39.42
C VAL A 302 -27.40 -14.62 -39.49
N PRO A 303 -28.39 -14.97 -40.33
CA PRO A 303 -28.86 -16.34 -40.49
C PRO A 303 -27.72 -17.32 -40.78
N GLY A 304 -27.63 -18.38 -39.97
CA GLY A 304 -26.58 -19.39 -40.06
C GLY A 304 -25.29 -19.11 -39.28
N TYR A 305 -25.19 -17.98 -38.57
CA TYR A 305 -24.04 -17.69 -37.69
C TYR A 305 -23.83 -18.78 -36.63
N LYS A 306 -22.61 -19.35 -36.60
CA LYS A 306 -22.18 -20.30 -35.57
C LYS A 306 -21.00 -19.70 -34.80
N ARG A 307 -21.23 -19.35 -33.54
CA ARG A 307 -20.21 -18.74 -32.67
C ARG A 307 -18.94 -19.61 -32.65
N PRO A 308 -17.75 -19.04 -32.91
CA PRO A 308 -16.51 -19.79 -32.84
C PRO A 308 -16.25 -20.25 -31.40
N VAL A 309 -16.07 -21.56 -31.21
CA VAL A 309 -15.69 -22.13 -29.90
C VAL A 309 -14.32 -21.59 -29.49
N LYS A 310 -14.20 -21.05 -28.28
CA LYS A 310 -12.94 -20.54 -27.71
C LYS A 310 -11.85 -21.63 -27.75
N LYS A 311 -10.92 -21.51 -28.68
CA LYS A 311 -9.75 -22.39 -28.77
C LYS A 311 -8.72 -21.97 -27.73
N ILE A 312 -8.59 -22.75 -26.67
CA ILE A 312 -7.58 -22.53 -25.63
C ILE A 312 -6.19 -22.70 -26.26
N ASN A 313 -5.39 -21.64 -26.27
CA ASN A 313 -4.03 -21.64 -26.81
C ASN A 313 -3.05 -22.34 -25.85
N THR A 314 -3.14 -23.66 -25.77
CA THR A 314 -2.23 -24.54 -25.03
C THR A 314 -0.72 -24.27 -25.27
N PRO A 315 -0.21 -23.95 -26.48
CA PRO A 315 1.20 -23.58 -26.64
C PRO A 315 1.56 -22.25 -25.97
N LEU A 316 0.63 -21.28 -25.91
CA LEU A 316 0.85 -20.00 -25.22
C LEU A 316 0.90 -20.22 -23.70
N ILE A 317 -0.01 -21.03 -23.15
CA ILE A 317 0.00 -21.43 -21.74
C ILE A 317 1.33 -22.11 -21.37
N ALA A 318 1.75 -23.10 -22.16
CA ALA A 318 3.02 -23.79 -21.95
C ALA A 318 4.22 -22.82 -22.04
N GLY A 319 4.21 -21.89 -23.00
CA GLY A 319 5.23 -20.86 -23.17
C GLY A 319 5.31 -19.89 -21.97
N VAL A 320 4.18 -19.45 -21.43
CA VAL A 320 4.14 -18.56 -20.26
C VAL A 320 4.59 -19.28 -18.98
N ILE A 321 4.14 -20.52 -18.74
CA ILE A 321 4.58 -21.32 -17.59
C ILE A 321 6.09 -21.60 -17.68
N ALA A 322 6.60 -21.96 -18.87
CA ALA A 322 8.02 -22.14 -19.11
C ALA A 322 8.80 -20.82 -18.90
N GLY A 323 8.28 -19.69 -19.40
CA GLY A 323 8.87 -18.36 -19.22
C GLY A 323 8.97 -17.93 -17.75
N CYS A 324 7.89 -18.10 -16.98
CA CYS A 324 7.89 -17.79 -15.53
C CYS A 324 8.80 -18.74 -14.75
N SER A 325 8.86 -20.02 -15.13
CA SER A 325 9.76 -21.00 -14.52
C SER A 325 11.23 -20.69 -14.83
N LEU A 326 11.55 -20.35 -16.08
CA LEU A 326 12.87 -19.89 -16.50
C LEU A 326 13.25 -18.57 -15.83
N PHE A 327 12.30 -17.64 -15.64
CA PHE A 327 12.54 -16.42 -14.86
C PHE A 327 12.88 -16.74 -13.41
N LEU A 328 12.14 -17.64 -12.75
CA LEU A 328 12.44 -18.03 -11.37
C LEU A 328 13.79 -18.76 -11.27
N VAL A 329 14.12 -19.64 -12.21
CA VAL A 329 15.45 -20.29 -12.32
C VAL A 329 16.54 -19.26 -12.59
N ALA A 330 16.32 -18.28 -13.48
CA ALA A 330 17.26 -17.19 -13.75
C ALA A 330 17.45 -16.29 -12.53
N VAL A 331 16.41 -15.99 -11.76
CA VAL A 331 16.51 -15.27 -10.47
C VAL A 331 17.28 -16.10 -9.45
N ILE A 332 17.08 -17.42 -9.36
CA ILE A 332 17.87 -18.30 -8.49
C ILE A 332 19.34 -18.34 -8.91
N ILE A 333 19.63 -18.53 -10.20
CA ILE A 333 21.01 -18.59 -10.73
C ILE A 333 21.68 -17.22 -10.58
N LEU A 334 20.99 -16.12 -10.89
CA LEU A 334 21.51 -14.76 -10.75
C LEU A 334 21.74 -14.40 -9.28
N THR A 335 20.81 -14.72 -8.38
CA THR A 335 21.01 -14.49 -6.93
C THR A 335 22.14 -15.37 -6.39
N TRP A 336 22.25 -16.64 -6.79
CA TRP A 336 23.36 -17.52 -6.41
C TRP A 336 24.71 -17.04 -6.97
N TYR A 337 24.75 -16.62 -8.23
CA TYR A 337 25.94 -16.11 -8.93
C TYR A 337 26.44 -14.80 -8.33
N LEU A 338 25.55 -13.84 -8.12
CA LEU A 338 25.87 -12.57 -7.48
C LEU A 338 26.21 -12.76 -5.98
N SER A 339 25.70 -13.81 -5.32
CA SER A 339 25.92 -14.06 -3.89
C SER A 339 27.29 -14.68 -3.66
N ARG A 340 27.74 -15.53 -4.59
CA ARG A 340 29.10 -16.05 -4.64
C ARG A 340 30.11 -15.07 -5.22
N ARG A 341 29.69 -14.06 -5.99
CA ARG A 341 30.55 -12.93 -6.37
C ARG A 341 30.82 -12.06 -5.15
N LYS A 342 31.95 -12.31 -4.48
CA LYS A 342 32.71 -11.21 -3.87
C LYS A 342 33.05 -10.22 -4.99
N LEU A 343 32.32 -9.10 -5.08
CA LEU A 343 32.80 -7.94 -5.83
C LEU A 343 34.04 -7.42 -5.10
N SER A 344 35.19 -7.96 -5.46
CA SER A 344 36.47 -7.32 -5.21
C SER A 344 36.48 -6.06 -6.06
N TYR A 345 36.09 -4.94 -5.46
CA TYR A 345 36.42 -3.64 -6.01
C TYR A 345 37.95 -3.59 -6.05
N GLY A 346 38.51 -3.58 -7.26
CA GLY A 346 39.95 -3.50 -7.46
C GLY A 346 40.48 -2.26 -6.74
N ALA A 347 41.68 -2.36 -6.18
CA ALA A 347 42.31 -1.26 -5.47
C ALA A 347 42.37 -0.03 -6.38
N ILE A 348 41.57 0.98 -6.06
CA ILE A 348 41.61 2.29 -6.70
C ILE A 348 42.98 2.86 -6.36
N ARG A 349 43.84 3.07 -7.37
CA ARG A 349 45.06 3.83 -7.17
C ARG A 349 44.66 5.25 -6.79
N LEU A 350 45.12 5.68 -5.63
CA LEU A 350 45.06 7.08 -5.22
C LEU A 350 46.04 7.85 -6.13
N GLU A 351 45.58 8.98 -6.67
CA GLU A 351 46.48 10.06 -7.06
C GLU A 351 46.73 10.89 -5.80
N ASP A 352 47.99 11.18 -5.49
CA ASP A 352 48.42 11.75 -4.20
C ASP A 352 48.15 13.28 -4.08
N SER A 353 46.98 13.78 -4.50
CA SER A 353 46.65 15.21 -4.53
C SER A 353 45.88 15.75 -3.31
N ASP A 354 45.33 14.88 -2.46
CA ASP A 354 44.22 15.24 -1.56
C ASP A 354 44.62 15.37 -0.06
N ASP A 355 45.92 15.47 0.24
CA ASP A 355 46.51 15.46 1.60
C ASP A 355 45.93 16.50 2.58
N GLU A 356 45.44 17.63 2.09
CA GLU A 356 44.74 18.67 2.89
C GLU A 356 43.41 18.13 3.46
N SER A 357 42.67 17.32 2.70
CA SER A 357 41.35 16.81 3.10
C SER A 357 41.45 15.69 4.15
N THR A 358 42.56 14.95 4.15
CA THR A 358 42.85 13.89 5.13
C THR A 358 43.27 14.46 6.47
N LYS A 359 44.08 15.54 6.47
CA LYS A 359 44.51 16.25 7.71
C LYS A 359 43.38 16.95 8.47
N LEU A 360 42.27 17.28 7.81
CA LEU A 360 41.14 17.97 8.43
C LEU A 360 40.41 17.18 9.54
N MET A 361 40.66 15.86 9.67
CA MET A 361 39.98 14.99 10.64
C MET A 361 40.93 14.21 11.57
N THR A 362 42.25 14.40 11.47
CA THR A 362 43.25 13.69 12.30
C THR A 362 43.44 14.32 13.68
N ASP A 363 43.22 15.63 13.83
CA ASP A 363 43.29 16.33 15.12
C ASP A 363 41.89 16.65 15.66
N HIS A 364 41.29 15.68 16.35
CA HIS A 364 40.20 15.99 17.27
C HIS A 364 40.80 16.79 18.45
N LYS A 365 40.24 17.96 18.76
CA LYS A 365 40.74 18.75 19.90
C LYS A 365 40.47 18.02 21.21
N PRO A 366 41.46 17.78 22.08
CA PRO A 366 41.23 17.26 23.41
C PRO A 366 40.23 18.12 24.18
N ALA A 367 39.25 17.50 24.85
CA ALA A 367 38.14 18.21 25.46
C ALA A 367 37.84 17.66 26.86
N SER A 368 38.14 18.43 27.91
CA SER A 368 37.70 18.10 29.28
C SER A 368 36.24 18.50 29.50
N LEU A 369 35.53 17.66 30.25
CA LEU A 369 34.14 17.88 30.65
C LEU A 369 34.09 18.17 32.15
N TYR A 370 33.45 19.28 32.52
CA TYR A 370 33.20 19.67 33.90
C TYR A 370 31.70 19.79 34.11
N PHE A 371 31.21 19.28 35.22
CA PHE A 371 29.79 19.37 35.58
C PHE A 371 29.64 19.76 37.05
N ASP A 372 28.77 20.73 37.30
CA ASP A 372 28.55 21.32 38.61
C ASP A 372 27.05 21.42 38.94
N ASP A 373 26.73 21.10 40.19
CA ASP A 373 25.40 20.98 40.79
C ASP A 373 24.32 20.30 39.91
N VAL A 374 24.66 19.18 39.25
CA VAL A 374 23.73 18.50 38.34
C VAL A 374 22.61 17.81 39.12
N ALA A 375 21.37 18.18 38.80
CA ALA A 375 20.16 17.58 39.36
C ALA A 375 19.09 17.33 38.28
N TYR A 376 18.21 16.35 38.52
CA TYR A 376 17.16 15.96 37.57
C TYR A 376 15.86 15.65 38.28
N THR A 377 14.76 16.20 37.76
CA THR A 377 13.40 16.02 38.31
C THR A 377 12.46 15.51 37.24
N LEU A 378 11.69 14.46 37.55
CA LEU A 378 10.72 13.84 36.64
C LEU A 378 9.37 13.71 37.35
N ASN A 379 8.32 14.34 36.80
CA ASN A 379 6.96 14.33 37.37
C ASN A 379 6.90 14.72 38.86
N GLY A 380 7.71 15.70 39.27
CA GLY A 380 7.82 16.14 40.67
C GLY A 380 8.70 15.26 41.58
N LYS A 381 9.15 14.08 41.13
CA LYS A 381 10.13 13.27 41.85
C LYS A 381 11.55 13.68 41.44
N GLN A 382 12.40 14.00 42.42
CA GLN A 382 13.82 14.21 42.20
C GLN A 382 14.52 12.85 42.02
N ILE A 383 15.30 12.71 40.95
CA ILE A 383 15.96 11.46 40.53
C ILE A 383 17.48 11.57 40.67
N LEU A 384 18.06 12.76 40.47
CA LEU A 384 19.48 13.06 40.70
C LEU A 384 19.60 14.36 41.50
N THR A 385 20.60 14.46 42.38
CA THR A 385 20.83 15.62 43.26
C THR A 385 22.30 16.01 43.38
N GLY A 386 22.64 17.25 43.04
CA GLY A 386 23.92 17.89 43.41
C GLY A 386 25.17 17.17 42.91
N ILE A 387 25.14 16.53 41.74
CA ILE A 387 26.26 15.75 41.22
C ILE A 387 27.32 16.69 40.63
N ARG A 388 28.58 16.52 41.07
CA ARG A 388 29.75 17.32 40.65
C ARG A 388 30.92 16.44 40.23
N GLY A 389 31.72 16.89 39.28
CA GLY A 389 32.87 16.12 38.82
C GLY A 389 33.53 16.65 37.54
N ILE A 390 34.59 15.94 37.16
CA ILE A 390 35.53 16.31 36.10
C ILE A 390 35.94 15.04 35.36
N CYS A 391 36.02 15.13 34.03
CA CYS A 391 36.59 14.11 33.15
C CYS A 391 37.62 14.79 32.22
N LYS A 392 38.87 14.31 32.19
CA LYS A 392 39.97 14.93 31.43
C LYS A 392 40.29 14.16 30.15
N PRO A 393 40.92 14.78 29.14
CA PRO A 393 41.41 14.07 27.96
C PRO A 393 42.56 13.13 28.31
N GLY A 394 42.50 11.90 27.82
CA GLY A 394 43.49 10.86 28.14
C GLY A 394 43.14 9.99 29.36
N GLU A 395 42.05 10.30 30.07
CA GLU A 395 41.57 9.57 31.24
C GLU A 395 40.27 8.81 30.95
N VAL A 396 40.11 7.67 31.63
CA VAL A 396 38.87 6.88 31.66
C VAL A 396 38.13 7.14 32.97
N THR A 397 36.88 7.63 32.86
CA THR A 397 35.98 7.83 34.01
C THR A 397 34.90 6.74 34.05
N ALA A 398 34.89 5.94 35.12
CA ALA A 398 33.85 4.97 35.39
C ALA A 398 32.74 5.56 36.28
N ILE A 399 31.48 5.29 35.94
CA ILE A 399 30.30 5.61 36.75
C ILE A 399 29.75 4.30 37.34
N MET A 400 29.83 4.16 38.67
CA MET A 400 29.41 2.94 39.39
C MET A 400 28.31 3.24 40.42
N GLY A 401 27.76 2.17 41.00
CA GLY A 401 26.71 2.20 42.01
C GLY A 401 25.64 1.13 41.79
N ALA A 402 24.79 0.92 42.80
CA ALA A 402 23.69 -0.04 42.78
C ALA A 402 22.76 0.06 41.55
N SER A 403 21.99 -1.00 41.31
CA SER A 403 20.86 -0.92 40.36
C SER A 403 19.83 0.10 40.86
N GLY A 404 19.27 0.89 39.94
CA GLY A 404 18.38 2.01 40.29
C GLY A 404 19.06 3.28 40.84
N ALA A 405 20.39 3.30 41.05
CA ALA A 405 21.10 4.47 41.60
C ALA A 405 21.16 5.72 40.69
N GLY A 406 20.64 5.64 39.45
CA GLY A 406 20.60 6.77 38.50
C GLY A 406 21.70 6.80 37.45
N LYS A 407 22.62 5.82 37.42
CA LYS A 407 23.79 5.74 36.51
C LYS A 407 23.50 6.14 35.04
N THR A 408 22.68 5.37 34.34
CA THR A 408 22.28 5.63 32.94
C THR A 408 21.54 6.96 32.77
N THR A 409 20.72 7.35 33.75
CA THR A 409 20.02 8.64 33.73
C THR A 409 21.01 9.81 33.77
N PHE A 410 22.05 9.70 34.60
CA PHE A 410 23.12 10.68 34.70
C PHE A 410 23.99 10.71 33.42
N LEU A 411 24.36 9.55 32.87
CA LEU A 411 25.10 9.45 31.61
C LEU A 411 24.33 10.08 30.42
N ASP A 412 23.03 9.81 30.29
CA ASP A 412 22.18 10.42 29.26
C ASP A 412 22.08 11.95 29.40
N ILE A 413 22.12 12.46 30.64
CA ILE A 413 22.09 13.90 30.93
C ILE A 413 23.44 14.56 30.63
N LEU A 414 24.56 13.92 30.98
CA LEU A 414 25.90 14.36 30.56
C LEU A 414 26.01 14.40 29.03
N ALA A 415 25.42 13.44 28.33
CA ALA A 415 25.35 13.45 26.86
C ALA A 415 24.35 14.47 26.27
N ARG A 416 23.66 15.27 27.11
CA ARG A 416 22.58 16.20 26.74
C ARG A 416 21.51 15.56 25.83
N LYS A 417 21.12 14.32 26.12
CA LYS A 417 19.95 13.71 25.46
C LYS A 417 18.66 14.35 25.96
N ASN A 418 17.70 14.52 25.06
CA ASN A 418 16.37 15.00 25.43
C ASN A 418 15.67 13.99 26.36
N LYS A 419 15.41 14.41 27.60
CA LYS A 419 14.63 13.69 28.61
C LYS A 419 13.37 14.50 28.93
N ARG A 420 12.31 13.84 29.43
CA ARG A 420 11.02 14.51 29.74
C ARG A 420 11.05 15.39 30.99
N GLY A 421 11.97 15.14 31.90
CA GLY A 421 12.11 15.90 33.14
C GLY A 421 12.89 17.20 32.98
N GLN A 422 12.96 17.99 34.04
CA GLN A 422 13.78 19.21 34.09
C GLN A 422 15.18 18.87 34.61
N VAL A 423 16.19 19.29 33.84
CA VAL A 423 17.62 19.20 34.19
C VAL A 423 18.06 20.55 34.77
N TYR A 424 18.79 20.47 35.88
CA TYR A 424 19.42 21.59 36.57
C TYR A 424 20.93 21.34 36.68
N GLY A 425 21.71 22.39 36.89
CA GLY A 425 23.18 22.35 36.95
C GLY A 425 23.87 22.99 35.74
N ASN A 426 25.19 23.07 35.79
CA ASN A 426 26.03 23.68 34.77
C ASN A 426 26.97 22.65 34.14
N PHE A 427 27.08 22.68 32.81
CA PHE A 427 28.00 21.83 32.04
C PHE A 427 28.99 22.70 31.27
N TYR A 428 30.28 22.45 31.43
CA TYR A 428 31.35 23.17 30.76
C TYR A 428 32.24 22.21 29.97
N VAL A 429 32.66 22.61 28.77
CA VAL A 429 33.65 21.90 27.95
C VAL A 429 34.87 22.80 27.84
N ASN A 430 36.04 22.32 28.25
CA ASN A 430 37.26 23.14 28.35
C ASN A 430 37.07 24.46 29.15
N GLY A 431 36.15 24.46 30.13
CA GLY A 431 35.78 25.65 30.93
C GLY A 431 34.67 26.54 30.33
N GLU A 432 34.28 26.33 29.07
CA GLU A 432 33.26 27.13 28.38
C GLU A 432 31.85 26.50 28.43
N LYS A 433 30.80 27.35 28.47
CA LYS A 433 29.41 26.91 28.27
C LYS A 433 29.09 26.80 26.78
N VAL A 434 29.13 25.56 26.26
CA VAL A 434 28.86 25.25 24.86
C VAL A 434 27.34 25.09 24.60
N ASN A 435 26.87 25.52 23.43
CA ASN A 435 25.49 25.35 22.94
C ASN A 435 25.19 23.89 22.55
N ASP A 436 23.94 23.43 22.63
CA ASP A 436 23.55 22.03 22.39
C ASP A 436 23.89 21.52 20.98
N ASN A 437 23.84 22.39 19.97
CA ASN A 437 24.19 22.02 18.59
C ASN A 437 25.69 21.76 18.44
N ASP A 438 26.53 22.55 19.10
CA ASP A 438 27.99 22.40 19.05
C ASP A 438 28.44 21.24 19.94
N TYR A 439 27.79 21.07 21.11
CA TYR A 439 28.02 19.94 22.02
C TYR A 439 27.81 18.59 21.33
N LYS A 440 26.74 18.46 20.53
CA LYS A 440 26.44 17.26 19.72
C LYS A 440 27.45 16.95 18.61
N ASN A 441 28.33 17.89 18.25
CA ASN A 441 29.40 17.65 17.27
C ASN A 441 30.69 17.12 17.94
N VAL A 442 30.86 17.32 19.25
CA VAL A 442 32.04 16.88 20.03
C VAL A 442 31.83 15.51 20.66
N VAL A 443 30.58 15.16 20.91
CA VAL A 443 30.15 14.01 21.70
C VAL A 443 29.75 12.83 20.82
N GLY A 444 30.30 11.65 21.11
CA GLY A 444 29.79 10.36 20.66
C GLY A 444 29.05 9.63 21.79
N PHE A 445 27.99 8.88 21.46
CA PHE A 445 27.23 8.10 22.44
C PHE A 445 26.97 6.67 21.95
N VAL A 446 27.38 5.69 22.75
CA VAL A 446 27.13 4.25 22.54
C VAL A 446 26.04 3.76 23.50
N ASP A 447 24.86 3.41 22.96
CA ASP A 447 23.75 2.82 23.73
C ASP A 447 24.09 1.40 24.25
N GLN A 448 23.34 0.92 25.24
CA GLN A 448 23.50 -0.41 25.84
C GLN A 448 23.32 -1.55 24.82
N GLU A 449 22.36 -1.43 23.89
CA GLU A 449 22.05 -2.47 22.89
C GLU A 449 22.72 -2.24 21.51
N ASP A 450 23.57 -3.18 21.10
CA ASP A 450 24.23 -3.18 19.77
C ASP A 450 23.32 -3.71 18.65
N THR A 451 22.20 -3.03 18.40
CA THR A 451 21.32 -3.33 17.26
C THR A 451 22.01 -2.99 15.94
N MET A 452 22.17 -3.96 15.04
CA MET A 452 22.82 -3.80 13.74
C MET A 452 22.17 -4.72 12.69
N LEU A 453 22.35 -4.43 11.40
CA LEU A 453 21.82 -5.26 10.32
C LEU A 453 22.66 -6.56 10.19
N PRO A 454 22.08 -7.75 10.40
CA PRO A 454 22.85 -9.00 10.49
C PRO A 454 23.47 -9.43 9.15
N THR A 455 22.97 -8.90 8.03
CA THR A 455 23.39 -9.20 6.65
C THR A 455 24.57 -8.39 6.15
N LEU A 456 24.96 -7.32 6.85
CA LEU A 456 26.08 -6.47 6.45
C LEU A 456 27.39 -7.00 7.03
N THR A 457 28.50 -6.67 6.37
CA THR A 457 29.82 -6.89 6.98
C THR A 457 30.12 -5.80 8.01
N VAL A 458 31.13 -6.05 8.85
CA VAL A 458 31.70 -5.05 9.77
C VAL A 458 32.06 -3.76 9.02
N HIS A 459 32.85 -3.88 7.94
CA HIS A 459 33.27 -2.75 7.12
C HIS A 459 32.10 -1.98 6.52
N GLU A 460 31.13 -2.68 5.94
CA GLU A 460 29.95 -2.04 5.33
C GLU A 460 29.10 -1.30 6.36
N THR A 461 29.05 -1.77 7.60
CA THR A 461 28.25 -1.14 8.66
C THR A 461 28.91 0.16 9.14
N ILE A 462 30.22 0.12 9.38
CA ILE A 462 31.01 1.32 9.75
C ILE A 462 31.03 2.32 8.58
N LEU A 463 31.20 1.84 7.34
CA LEU A 463 31.16 2.67 6.13
C LEU A 463 29.79 3.31 5.89
N ASN A 464 28.68 2.62 6.16
CA ASN A 464 27.36 3.23 6.09
C ASN A 464 27.20 4.37 7.13
N SER A 465 27.71 4.19 8.35
CA SER A 465 27.79 5.28 9.36
C SER A 465 28.63 6.45 8.83
N ALA A 466 29.81 6.16 8.29
CA ALA A 466 30.74 7.13 7.72
C ALA A 466 30.11 7.95 6.58
N LEU A 467 29.48 7.28 5.61
CA LEU A 467 28.88 7.92 4.45
C LEU A 467 27.72 8.85 4.80
N LEU A 468 27.00 8.57 5.88
CA LEU A 468 25.87 9.37 6.38
C LEU A 468 26.32 10.54 7.28
N ARG A 469 27.33 10.34 8.14
CA ARG A 469 27.74 11.31 9.18
C ARG A 469 28.93 12.20 8.80
N LEU A 470 29.89 11.70 8.01
CA LEU A 470 31.07 12.49 7.61
C LEU A 470 30.69 13.63 6.64
N PRO A 471 31.51 14.69 6.54
CA PRO A 471 31.19 15.91 5.78
C PRO A 471 30.80 15.62 4.32
N ARG A 472 29.96 16.46 3.71
CA ARG A 472 29.59 16.30 2.29
C ARG A 472 30.81 16.40 1.36
N ASP A 473 31.73 17.29 1.70
CA ASP A 473 32.86 17.73 0.86
C ASP A 473 34.03 16.74 0.88
N MET A 474 34.07 15.85 1.87
CA MET A 474 35.03 14.75 1.94
C MET A 474 34.73 13.71 0.84
N GLY A 475 35.75 13.44 0.00
CA GLY A 475 35.72 12.44 -1.05
C GLY A 475 35.42 11.03 -0.52
N ARG A 476 34.84 10.16 -1.36
CA ARG A 476 34.47 8.80 -0.95
C ARG A 476 35.68 7.97 -0.49
N ALA A 477 36.81 8.09 -1.18
CA ALA A 477 38.05 7.39 -0.82
C ALA A 477 38.55 7.82 0.57
N ALA A 478 38.54 9.12 0.89
CA ALA A 478 38.90 9.62 2.22
C ALA A 478 37.95 9.09 3.32
N LYS A 479 36.64 8.96 3.04
CA LYS A 479 35.68 8.32 3.96
C LYS A 479 35.99 6.83 4.18
N GLU A 480 36.32 6.09 3.12
CA GLU A 480 36.70 4.68 3.21
C GLU A 480 38.03 4.48 3.95
N GLN A 481 39.01 5.38 3.74
CA GLN A 481 40.27 5.41 4.48
C GLN A 481 40.05 5.65 5.99
N ARG A 482 39.21 6.64 6.37
CA ARG A 482 38.86 6.91 7.78
C ARG A 482 38.21 5.70 8.47
N VAL A 483 37.41 4.92 7.75
CA VAL A 483 36.85 3.66 8.24
C VAL A 483 37.95 2.63 8.53
N VAL A 484 38.90 2.46 7.60
CA VAL A 484 40.04 1.54 7.75
C VAL A 484 40.97 1.95 8.90
N GLU A 485 41.12 3.25 9.18
CA GLU A 485 41.81 3.75 10.37
C GLU A 485 41.08 3.35 11.65
N VAL A 486 39.78 3.65 11.77
CA VAL A 486 38.97 3.29 12.95
C VAL A 486 38.93 1.78 13.19
N GLU A 487 38.90 0.97 12.13
CA GLU A 487 39.01 -0.50 12.22
C GLU A 487 40.35 -0.96 12.81
N LYS A 488 41.44 -0.21 12.58
CA LYS A 488 42.75 -0.45 13.19
C LYS A 488 42.82 0.11 14.62
N GLU A 489 42.30 1.31 14.87
CA GLU A 489 42.20 1.95 16.21
C GLU A 489 41.56 0.98 17.23
N LEU A 490 40.54 0.22 16.79
CA LEU A 490 39.76 -0.71 17.63
C LEU A 490 40.15 -2.19 17.45
N GLY A 491 41.21 -2.51 16.71
CA GLY A 491 41.70 -3.88 16.51
C GLY A 491 40.78 -4.82 15.72
N ILE A 492 39.74 -4.31 15.06
CA ILE A 492 38.71 -5.08 14.34
C ILE A 492 38.96 -5.21 12.82
N HIS A 493 40.03 -4.63 12.27
CA HIS A 493 40.36 -4.72 10.84
C HIS A 493 40.48 -6.16 10.32
N HIS A 494 40.84 -7.12 11.18
CA HIS A 494 40.94 -8.54 10.80
C HIS A 494 39.58 -9.24 10.56
N ILE A 495 38.47 -8.67 11.06
CA ILE A 495 37.09 -9.15 10.83
C ILE A 495 36.27 -8.24 9.90
N ARG A 496 36.90 -7.25 9.23
CA ARG A 496 36.21 -6.25 8.41
C ARG A 496 35.25 -6.84 7.35
N ASP A 497 35.61 -7.99 6.78
CA ASP A 497 34.88 -8.70 5.74
C ASP A 497 33.92 -9.79 6.28
N SER A 498 33.88 -9.98 7.61
CA SER A 498 32.95 -10.90 8.29
C SER A 498 31.55 -10.29 8.39
N LEU A 499 30.53 -11.14 8.26
CA LEU A 499 29.13 -10.77 8.50
C LEU A 499 28.89 -10.57 10.01
N ILE A 500 28.08 -9.57 10.36
CA ILE A 500 27.69 -9.33 11.76
C ILE A 500 26.91 -10.55 12.30
N GLY A 501 25.97 -11.07 11.52
CA GLY A 501 25.14 -12.23 11.90
C GLY A 501 24.04 -11.88 12.90
N SER A 502 23.20 -12.88 13.21
CA SER A 502 22.04 -12.78 14.10
C SER A 502 22.19 -13.78 15.26
N GLU A 503 21.84 -13.37 16.47
CA GLU A 503 21.92 -14.24 17.67
C GLU A 503 20.95 -15.44 17.61
N GLU A 504 19.86 -15.34 16.85
CA GLU A 504 18.82 -16.38 16.75
C GLU A 504 19.01 -17.36 15.56
N GLY A 505 20.06 -17.20 14.74
CA GLY A 505 20.16 -17.82 13.41
C GLY A 505 21.31 -18.80 13.22
N LYS A 506 21.16 -19.77 12.30
CA LYS A 506 22.18 -20.75 11.88
C LYS A 506 23.43 -20.16 11.17
N GLY A 507 23.61 -18.85 11.18
CA GLY A 507 24.75 -18.15 10.57
C GLY A 507 25.79 -17.78 11.62
N ARG A 508 27.03 -18.26 11.47
CA ARG A 508 28.15 -17.90 12.35
C ARG A 508 28.54 -16.43 12.14
N GLY A 509 28.08 -15.56 13.04
CA GLY A 509 28.42 -14.14 13.09
C GLY A 509 29.75 -13.84 13.80
N ILE A 510 29.98 -12.56 14.10
CA ILE A 510 31.06 -12.10 14.99
C ILE A 510 30.71 -12.34 16.46
N SER A 511 31.71 -12.37 17.34
CA SER A 511 31.49 -12.49 18.79
C SER A 511 30.83 -11.24 19.40
N GLY A 512 30.22 -11.37 20.58
CA GLY A 512 29.63 -10.24 21.29
C GLY A 512 30.62 -9.10 21.59
N GLY A 513 31.86 -9.44 21.98
CA GLY A 513 32.90 -8.44 22.24
C GLY A 513 33.37 -7.71 20.98
N GLU A 514 33.44 -8.41 19.85
CA GLU A 514 33.68 -7.79 18.54
C GLU A 514 32.51 -6.89 18.12
N LYS A 515 31.27 -7.39 18.25
CA LYS A 515 30.04 -6.63 17.98
C LYS A 515 30.00 -5.32 18.79
N ARG A 516 30.39 -5.35 20.07
CA ARG A 516 30.52 -4.15 20.91
C ARG A 516 31.55 -3.16 20.35
N ARG A 517 32.71 -3.64 19.92
CA ARG A 517 33.74 -2.79 19.26
C ARG A 517 33.25 -2.21 17.93
N VAL A 518 32.41 -2.92 17.16
CA VAL A 518 31.78 -2.39 15.94
C VAL A 518 30.75 -1.29 16.27
N GLY A 519 29.98 -1.43 17.36
CA GLY A 519 29.12 -0.36 17.87
C GLY A 519 29.90 0.91 18.20
N ILE A 520 31.02 0.77 18.94
CA ILE A 520 31.96 1.86 19.25
C ILE A 520 32.54 2.46 17.96
N ALA A 521 32.95 1.63 17.00
CA ALA A 521 33.50 2.07 15.71
C ALA A 521 32.54 2.98 14.93
N CYS A 522 31.24 2.65 14.93
CA CYS A 522 30.22 3.41 14.20
C CYS A 522 30.05 4.85 14.72
N GLU A 523 30.32 5.09 16.00
CA GLU A 523 30.37 6.44 16.60
C GLU A 523 31.74 7.09 16.40
N LEU A 524 32.82 6.31 16.52
CA LEU A 524 34.21 6.79 16.46
C LEU A 524 34.59 7.41 15.11
N VAL A 525 33.93 7.02 14.01
CA VAL A 525 34.17 7.56 12.66
C VAL A 525 34.08 9.09 12.63
N THR A 526 33.19 9.68 13.43
CA THR A 526 33.04 11.14 13.51
C THR A 526 34.15 11.86 14.29
N SER A 527 35.16 11.14 14.78
CA SER A 527 36.26 11.64 15.61
C SER A 527 35.78 12.46 16.84
N PRO A 528 34.81 11.99 17.64
CA PRO A 528 34.37 12.71 18.84
C PRO A 528 35.49 12.82 19.88
N SER A 529 35.62 13.99 20.51
CA SER A 529 36.59 14.22 21.60
C SER A 529 36.14 13.62 22.93
N ILE A 530 34.81 13.56 23.16
CA ILE A 530 34.19 12.98 24.35
C ILE A 530 33.34 11.79 23.90
N LEU A 531 33.56 10.62 24.50
CA LEU A 531 32.84 9.38 24.20
C LEU A 531 32.11 8.88 25.45
N PHE A 532 30.78 8.85 25.39
CA PHE A 532 29.94 8.21 26.41
C PHE A 532 29.55 6.80 25.99
N LEU A 533 29.61 5.83 26.92
CA LEU A 533 29.14 4.46 26.69
C LEU A 533 28.28 3.97 27.86
N ASP A 534 27.08 3.48 27.56
CA ASP A 534 26.22 2.87 28.60
C ASP A 534 26.50 1.37 28.71
N GLU A 535 26.97 0.94 29.89
CA GLU A 535 27.33 -0.44 30.26
C GLU A 535 28.09 -1.22 29.16
N PRO A 536 29.31 -0.80 28.76
CA PRO A 536 30.02 -1.41 27.64
C PRO A 536 30.47 -2.86 27.85
N THR A 537 30.35 -3.39 29.07
CA THR A 537 30.65 -4.78 29.43
C THR A 537 29.40 -5.66 29.61
N SER A 538 28.19 -5.11 29.43
CA SER A 538 26.94 -5.86 29.62
C SER A 538 26.76 -6.94 28.56
N GLY A 539 26.26 -8.11 28.96
CA GLY A 539 26.09 -9.27 28.07
C GLY A 539 27.39 -9.94 27.58
N LEU A 540 28.57 -9.51 28.06
CA LEU A 540 29.87 -10.10 27.71
C LEU A 540 30.39 -11.02 28.81
N ASP A 541 31.15 -12.05 28.42
CA ASP A 541 31.99 -12.81 29.34
C ASP A 541 33.17 -11.95 29.85
N ALA A 542 33.74 -12.34 31.00
CA ALA A 542 34.77 -11.55 31.67
C ALA A 542 36.03 -11.28 30.83
N TYR A 543 36.38 -12.17 29.90
CA TYR A 543 37.55 -12.00 29.04
C TYR A 543 37.27 -10.98 27.93
N ASN A 544 36.16 -11.12 27.20
CA ASN A 544 35.77 -10.14 26.19
C ASN A 544 35.44 -8.76 26.79
N ALA A 545 34.86 -8.71 27.99
CA ALA A 545 34.64 -7.47 28.73
C ALA A 545 35.96 -6.74 29.03
N TYR A 546 36.99 -7.46 29.49
CA TYR A 546 38.33 -6.89 29.69
C TYR A 546 38.90 -6.34 28.38
N ASN A 547 38.86 -7.12 27.29
CA ASN A 547 39.37 -6.70 25.97
C ASN A 547 38.66 -5.43 25.42
N VAL A 548 37.37 -5.25 25.71
CA VAL A 548 36.62 -4.03 25.34
C VAL A 548 37.08 -2.83 26.18
N VAL A 549 37.28 -2.99 27.50
CA VAL A 549 37.74 -1.88 28.36
C VAL A 549 39.21 -1.53 28.08
N GLU A 550 40.09 -2.51 27.84
CA GLU A 550 41.48 -2.28 27.43
C GLU A 550 41.57 -1.49 26.10
N CYS A 551 40.67 -1.78 25.16
CA CYS A 551 40.51 -1.01 23.92
C CYS A 551 40.08 0.45 24.21
N LEU A 552 39.12 0.68 25.12
CA LEU A 552 38.71 2.02 25.53
C LEU A 552 39.81 2.81 26.25
N VAL A 553 40.62 2.13 27.08
CA VAL A 553 41.78 2.73 27.77
C VAL A 553 42.87 3.10 26.77
N THR A 554 43.13 2.25 25.78
CA THR A 554 44.05 2.54 24.67
C THR A 554 43.56 3.74 23.86
N LEU A 555 42.26 3.80 23.57
CA LEU A 555 41.60 4.89 22.86
C LEU A 555 41.67 6.22 23.62
N ALA A 556 41.52 6.21 24.94
CA ALA A 556 41.75 7.37 25.79
C ALA A 556 43.24 7.78 25.77
N LYS A 557 44.16 6.88 26.16
CA LYS A 557 45.56 7.22 26.45
C LYS A 557 46.37 7.57 25.20
N THR A 558 46.21 6.81 24.11
CA THR A 558 46.96 7.01 22.85
C THR A 558 46.44 8.21 22.08
N TYR A 559 45.11 8.36 21.96
CA TYR A 559 44.51 9.43 21.15
C TYR A 559 44.10 10.66 21.97
N LYS A 560 44.28 10.71 23.30
CA LYS A 560 43.89 11.85 24.16
C LYS A 560 42.39 12.19 24.13
N ARG A 561 41.54 11.19 23.92
CA ARG A 561 40.08 11.31 24.03
C ARG A 561 39.63 11.22 25.49
N THR A 562 38.48 11.80 25.81
CA THR A 562 37.82 11.66 27.12
C THR A 562 36.77 10.56 27.04
N VAL A 563 36.94 9.49 27.84
CA VAL A 563 36.05 8.33 27.81
C VAL A 563 35.31 8.22 29.14
N ILE A 564 33.98 8.16 29.06
CA ILE A 564 33.08 8.12 30.22
C ILE A 564 32.12 6.96 30.03
N PHE A 565 32.05 6.02 30.97
CA PHE A 565 31.09 4.92 30.87
C PHE A 565 30.47 4.51 32.20
N THR A 566 29.25 3.99 32.15
CA THR A 566 28.60 3.30 33.27
C THR A 566 29.08 1.86 33.33
N ILE A 567 29.26 1.29 34.52
CA ILE A 567 29.59 -0.14 34.66
C ILE A 567 28.92 -0.74 35.90
N HIS A 568 28.62 -2.04 35.82
CA HIS A 568 27.96 -2.82 36.87
C HIS A 568 28.81 -4.04 37.20
N GLN A 569 29.17 -4.22 38.48
CA GLN A 569 29.94 -5.36 39.02
C GLN A 569 31.17 -5.77 38.17
N PRO A 570 32.12 -4.85 37.92
CA PRO A 570 33.35 -5.15 37.18
C PRO A 570 34.31 -6.04 37.98
N ARG A 571 34.97 -6.97 37.28
CA ARG A 571 36.09 -7.76 37.80
C ARG A 571 37.25 -6.84 38.22
N SER A 572 38.01 -7.24 39.24
CA SER A 572 39.14 -6.46 39.79
C SER A 572 40.21 -6.05 38.76
N ASN A 573 40.45 -6.87 37.73
CA ASN A 573 41.36 -6.51 36.62
C ASN A 573 40.83 -5.38 35.72
N ILE A 574 39.52 -5.23 35.58
CA ILE A 574 38.88 -4.11 34.88
C ILE A 574 38.93 -2.85 35.74
N VAL A 575 38.70 -2.99 37.05
CA VAL A 575 38.72 -1.89 38.03
C VAL A 575 40.09 -1.21 38.08
N ALA A 576 41.17 -1.98 38.01
CA ALA A 576 42.54 -1.48 37.98
C ALA A 576 42.87 -0.59 36.75
N LEU A 577 42.00 -0.55 35.73
CA LEU A 577 42.15 0.29 34.55
C LEU A 577 41.48 1.67 34.65
N PHE A 578 40.72 1.94 35.71
CA PHE A 578 40.01 3.22 35.88
C PHE A 578 40.94 4.31 36.40
N ASP A 579 41.01 5.45 35.69
CA ASP A 579 41.76 6.62 36.18
C ASP A 579 40.89 7.43 37.18
N ARG A 580 39.57 7.54 36.92
CA ARG A 580 38.59 8.25 37.77
C ARG A 580 37.33 7.45 38.02
N LEU A 581 36.70 7.69 39.17
CA LEU A 581 35.46 7.05 39.61
C LEU A 581 34.42 8.07 40.08
N VAL A 582 33.18 7.92 39.61
CA VAL A 582 31.98 8.56 40.15
C VAL A 582 31.06 7.47 40.70
N LEU A 583 30.86 7.46 42.01
CA LEU A 583 29.98 6.50 42.70
C LEU A 583 28.66 7.17 43.07
N LEU A 584 27.56 6.61 42.56
CA LEU A 584 26.20 7.09 42.81
C LEU A 584 25.39 6.14 43.68
N ALA A 585 24.61 6.68 44.61
CA ALA A 585 23.63 5.93 45.40
C ALA A 585 22.32 6.72 45.47
N GLN A 586 21.21 6.09 45.07
CA GLN A 586 19.87 6.70 45.02
C GLN A 586 19.82 8.12 44.39
N GLY A 587 20.64 8.38 43.36
CA GLY A 587 20.73 9.67 42.68
C GLY A 587 21.65 10.71 43.32
N ARG A 588 22.31 10.38 44.44
CA ARG A 588 23.29 11.24 45.14
C ARG A 588 24.72 10.80 44.86
N THR A 589 25.67 11.73 44.95
CA THR A 589 27.11 11.42 44.84
C THR A 589 27.66 10.94 46.18
N VAL A 590 28.22 9.73 46.19
CA VAL A 590 28.93 9.15 47.35
C VAL A 590 30.43 9.39 47.24
N TYR A 591 30.96 9.38 46.00
CA TYR A 591 32.35 9.68 45.68
C TYR A 591 32.45 10.22 44.25
N SER A 592 33.35 11.18 44.01
CA SER A 592 33.67 11.68 42.66
C SER A 592 35.13 12.17 42.68
N GLY A 593 36.05 11.40 42.09
CA GLY A 593 37.48 11.66 42.20
C GLY A 593 38.39 10.65 41.49
N PRO A 594 39.73 10.79 41.64
CA PRO A 594 40.70 9.80 41.18
C PRO A 594 40.44 8.43 41.81
N PHE A 595 40.63 7.33 41.07
CA PHE A 595 40.35 6.00 41.62
C PHE A 595 41.35 5.58 42.71
N ASN A 596 42.63 5.99 42.59
CA ASN A 596 43.68 5.67 43.56
C ASN A 596 43.45 6.26 44.97
N GLN A 597 42.68 7.34 45.10
CA GLN A 597 42.30 7.96 46.38
C GLN A 597 41.00 7.37 46.97
N CYS A 598 40.31 6.52 46.22
CA CYS A 598 39.00 5.99 46.61
C CYS A 598 39.10 5.12 47.87
N GLN A 599 40.06 4.20 47.93
CA GLN A 599 40.22 3.30 49.07
C GLN A 599 40.51 4.08 50.35
N SER A 600 41.54 4.94 50.34
CA SER A 600 41.91 5.76 51.50
C SER A 600 40.81 6.71 51.97
N TYR A 601 39.93 7.17 51.07
CA TYR A 601 38.73 7.93 51.45
C TYR A 601 37.71 7.05 52.21
N PHE A 602 37.37 5.87 51.70
CA PHE A 602 36.40 4.97 52.35
C PHE A 602 36.91 4.40 53.68
N ASP A 603 38.20 4.08 53.76
CA ASP A 603 38.87 3.69 55.01
C ASP A 603 38.76 4.84 56.04
N GLY A 604 39.06 6.09 55.63
CA GLY A 604 38.99 7.28 56.49
C GLY A 604 37.60 7.66 57.01
N ILE A 605 36.52 7.24 56.33
CA ILE A 605 35.13 7.41 56.81
C ILE A 605 34.58 6.17 57.55
N GLY A 606 35.43 5.18 57.85
CA GLY A 606 35.07 3.98 58.63
C GLY A 606 34.35 2.88 57.85
N TYR A 607 34.50 2.87 56.52
CA TYR A 607 33.96 1.82 55.64
C TYR A 607 35.11 1.09 54.92
N GLU A 608 36.02 0.50 55.69
CA GLU A 608 37.17 -0.27 55.18
C GLU A 608 36.76 -1.49 54.33
N CYS A 609 37.44 -1.72 53.21
CA CYS A 609 37.20 -2.89 52.36
C CYS A 609 37.87 -4.14 52.96
N PRO A 610 37.15 -5.27 53.18
CA PRO A 610 37.74 -6.49 53.71
C PRO A 610 38.88 -7.05 52.82
N PRO A 611 39.95 -7.60 53.40
CA PRO A 611 41.08 -8.13 52.63
C PRO A 611 40.65 -9.31 51.74
N GLY A 612 41.04 -9.25 50.47
CA GLY A 612 40.66 -10.25 49.46
C GLY A 612 39.29 -10.02 48.79
N PHE A 613 38.52 -9.02 49.23
CA PHE A 613 37.28 -8.63 48.56
C PHE A 613 37.56 -7.69 47.36
N ASN A 614 36.72 -7.74 46.33
CA ASN A 614 36.82 -6.84 45.19
C ASN A 614 36.26 -5.47 45.57
N ILE A 615 37.09 -4.43 45.58
CA ILE A 615 36.69 -3.07 45.97
C ILE A 615 35.46 -2.56 45.19
N ALA A 616 35.31 -2.89 43.89
CA ALA A 616 34.15 -2.44 43.13
C ALA A 616 32.85 -3.15 43.55
N ASP A 617 32.91 -4.44 43.91
CA ASP A 617 31.75 -5.15 44.45
C ASP A 617 31.40 -4.60 45.84
N TYR A 618 32.40 -4.32 46.68
CA TYR A 618 32.20 -3.71 48.00
C TYR A 618 31.52 -2.34 47.91
N LEU A 619 31.97 -1.49 46.99
CA LEU A 619 31.35 -0.18 46.74
C LEU A 619 29.92 -0.31 46.20
N VAL A 620 29.62 -1.32 45.39
CA VAL A 620 28.24 -1.58 44.93
C VAL A 620 27.37 -2.02 46.10
N ASP A 621 27.81 -2.97 46.92
CA ASP A 621 27.09 -3.46 48.10
C ASP A 621 26.83 -2.34 49.12
N LEU A 622 27.84 -1.51 49.39
CA LEU A 622 27.73 -0.28 50.19
C LEU A 622 26.60 0.63 49.68
N THR A 623 26.54 0.88 48.36
CA THR A 623 25.47 1.71 47.76
C THR A 623 24.10 1.05 47.73
N MET A 624 24.01 -0.28 47.82
CA MET A 624 22.71 -0.98 47.94
C MET A 624 22.10 -0.81 49.33
N HIS A 625 22.91 -0.93 50.38
CA HIS A 625 22.44 -0.84 51.77
C HIS A 625 22.33 0.60 52.31
N ALA A 626 22.95 1.57 51.65
CA ALA A 626 22.99 2.98 52.08
C ALA A 626 21.61 3.58 52.46
N GLY A 627 20.52 3.15 51.81
CA GLY A 627 19.18 3.71 52.00
C GLY A 627 18.33 3.10 53.12
N SER A 628 18.79 2.05 53.82
CA SER A 628 18.02 1.47 54.94
C SER A 628 18.27 2.25 56.24
N THR A 629 17.20 2.72 56.87
CA THR A 629 17.25 3.28 58.23
C THR A 629 17.61 2.18 59.23
N GLN A 630 18.72 2.33 59.95
CA GLN A 630 19.00 1.51 61.12
C GLN A 630 18.05 1.94 62.25
N SER A 631 17.17 1.04 62.68
CA SER A 631 16.45 1.21 63.94
C SER A 631 17.45 1.07 65.08
N VAL A 632 17.64 2.13 65.87
CA VAL A 632 18.37 2.05 67.13
C VAL A 632 17.59 1.13 68.06
N ASP A 633 18.08 -0.08 68.26
CA ASP A 633 17.47 -1.06 69.15
C ASP A 633 17.80 -0.65 70.59
N ASN A 634 16.84 -0.01 71.25
CA ASN A 634 16.98 0.40 72.65
C ASN A 634 17.02 -0.85 73.52
N GLY A 635 18.21 -1.17 74.05
CA GLY A 635 18.50 -2.45 74.66
C GLY A 635 17.53 -2.89 75.75
N THR A 636 16.76 -3.94 75.46
CA THR A 636 16.19 -4.84 76.46
C THR A 636 16.74 -6.25 76.24
N VAL A 637 17.58 -6.68 77.18
CA VAL A 637 18.27 -7.98 77.12
C VAL A 637 17.28 -9.13 77.36
N GLY A 638 16.99 -9.89 76.31
CA GLY A 638 16.57 -11.29 76.42
C GLY A 638 17.81 -12.18 76.47
N LEU A 639 17.98 -12.92 77.56
CA LEU A 639 19.10 -13.85 77.74
C LEU A 639 19.07 -14.96 76.69
N ASP A 640 20.16 -15.13 75.94
CA ASP A 640 20.70 -16.46 75.66
C ASP A 640 22.21 -16.40 75.40
N ASN A 641 22.92 -17.37 75.96
CA ASN A 641 24.37 -17.32 76.15
C ASN A 641 25.11 -17.99 74.98
N ASN A 642 25.96 -17.25 74.23
CA ASN A 642 27.33 -17.69 73.92
C ASN A 642 28.14 -16.70 73.03
N SER A 643 29.45 -16.70 73.28
CA SER A 643 30.54 -16.03 72.53
C SER A 643 30.56 -14.50 72.49
N VAL A 644 31.34 -13.91 73.40
CA VAL A 644 31.98 -12.59 73.20
C VAL A 644 33.37 -12.82 72.59
N GLY A 645 33.62 -12.20 71.44
CA GLY A 645 34.93 -11.99 70.83
C GLY A 645 35.08 -10.50 70.48
N PRO A 646 36.30 -9.96 70.33
CA PRO A 646 36.54 -8.52 70.41
C PRO A 646 35.98 -7.74 69.21
N SER A 647 35.54 -6.51 69.48
CA SER A 647 35.13 -5.54 68.47
C SER A 647 36.21 -5.31 67.42
N SER A 648 35.84 -5.46 66.14
CA SER A 648 36.22 -4.60 64.99
C SER A 648 35.85 -5.30 63.67
N THR A 649 34.60 -5.17 63.23
CA THR A 649 34.16 -5.20 61.81
C THR A 649 32.64 -5.07 61.77
N ARG A 650 32.10 -4.22 60.89
CA ARG A 650 30.65 -4.00 60.74
C ARG A 650 30.05 -5.14 59.89
N ALA A 651 29.83 -6.30 60.52
CA ALA A 651 29.51 -7.54 59.83
C ALA A 651 28.19 -7.51 59.03
N ILE A 652 28.30 -7.53 57.70
CA ILE A 652 27.18 -7.64 56.76
C ILE A 652 26.57 -9.05 56.86
N LYS A 653 25.37 -9.18 57.43
CA LYS A 653 24.61 -10.44 57.46
C LYS A 653 23.90 -10.68 56.12
N SER A 654 24.49 -11.49 55.24
CA SER A 654 23.78 -12.12 54.13
C SER A 654 22.96 -13.32 54.64
N VAL A 655 21.63 -13.20 54.66
CA VAL A 655 20.73 -14.30 55.09
C VAL A 655 20.34 -15.16 53.88
N ALA A 656 20.54 -16.48 54.01
CA ALA A 656 20.10 -17.46 53.02
C ALA A 656 18.57 -17.64 53.04
N SER A 657 18.01 -17.93 51.87
CA SER A 657 16.58 -18.19 51.66
C SER A 657 16.06 -19.36 52.51
N ILE A 658 15.02 -19.13 53.32
CA ILE A 658 14.25 -20.18 54.00
C ILE A 658 12.76 -20.05 53.71
N SER A 659 12.14 -21.21 53.49
CA SER A 659 10.74 -21.42 53.10
C SER A 659 9.78 -21.39 54.29
N GLY A 660 8.51 -21.12 53.99
CA GLY A 660 7.45 -20.76 54.95
C GLY A 660 7.11 -21.73 56.09
N THR A 661 6.44 -21.15 57.09
CA THR A 661 5.55 -21.81 58.06
C THR A 661 4.28 -20.96 58.24
N THR A 662 3.20 -21.60 58.69
CA THR A 662 1.81 -21.08 58.68
C THR A 662 1.22 -20.97 60.08
N SER A 663 0.40 -19.93 60.30
CA SER A 663 -0.74 -19.73 61.25
C SER A 663 -0.85 -18.20 61.47
N GLY A 664 -1.99 -17.51 61.54
CA GLY A 664 -3.38 -17.92 61.72
C GLY A 664 -4.03 -16.93 62.70
N ASP A 665 -4.70 -15.91 62.15
CA ASP A 665 -5.88 -15.19 62.67
C ASP A 665 -5.78 -14.44 64.03
N ASP A 666 -6.44 -13.30 64.33
CA ASP A 666 -7.63 -12.61 63.78
C ASP A 666 -7.53 -11.05 63.86
N ASP A 667 -8.36 -10.35 63.05
CA ASP A 667 -9.04 -9.03 63.26
C ASP A 667 -8.30 -7.77 63.80
N ALA A 668 -8.64 -6.51 63.46
CA ALA A 668 -9.54 -5.89 62.47
C ALA A 668 -9.34 -4.34 62.52
N SER A 669 -9.75 -3.49 61.56
CA SER A 669 -9.93 -3.60 60.10
C SER A 669 -10.16 -2.19 59.50
N SER A 670 -9.89 -1.96 58.20
CA SER A 670 -10.63 -0.95 57.41
C SER A 670 -10.52 -1.25 55.90
N SER A 671 -11.63 -1.07 55.18
CA SER A 671 -11.86 -1.72 53.89
C SER A 671 -11.85 -0.77 52.68
N ARG A 672 -11.44 -1.33 51.53
CA ARG A 672 -11.36 -0.65 50.22
C ARG A 672 -12.01 -1.56 49.18
N PRO A 673 -12.99 -1.11 48.37
CA PRO A 673 -13.52 -1.94 47.29
C PRO A 673 -12.62 -1.89 46.06
N GLN A 674 -12.39 -3.06 45.47
CA GLN A 674 -11.63 -3.26 44.23
C GLN A 674 -12.51 -3.01 43.00
N ASN A 675 -11.88 -2.85 41.83
CA ASN A 675 -12.44 -3.51 40.64
C ASN A 675 -11.35 -4.13 39.74
N ARG A 676 -11.73 -5.19 39.03
CA ARG A 676 -10.83 -6.25 38.55
C ARG A 676 -10.14 -5.93 37.22
N ARG A 677 -8.94 -6.49 37.01
CA ARG A 677 -8.45 -6.88 35.67
C ARG A 677 -8.00 -8.34 35.67
N ARG A 678 -8.32 -9.03 34.57
CA ARG A 678 -7.90 -10.41 34.27
C ARG A 678 -6.56 -10.35 33.54
N ASP A 679 -5.64 -11.25 33.86
CA ASP A 679 -4.52 -11.59 32.98
C ASP A 679 -4.48 -13.10 32.72
N SER A 680 -3.93 -13.48 31.56
CA SER A 680 -4.32 -14.69 30.84
C SER A 680 -3.23 -15.75 30.75
N VAL A 681 -3.58 -16.98 31.17
CA VAL A 681 -3.23 -18.32 30.62
C VAL A 681 -1.76 -18.69 30.35
N LYS A 682 -0.90 -17.84 29.78
CA LYS A 682 0.46 -18.20 29.33
C LYS A 682 1.42 -18.55 30.48
N VAL A 683 1.22 -17.95 31.66
CA VAL A 683 2.00 -18.27 32.88
C VAL A 683 1.64 -19.65 33.47
N ARG A 684 0.62 -20.34 32.94
CA ARG A 684 0.15 -21.63 33.46
C ARG A 684 0.79 -22.85 32.80
N GLN A 685 1.48 -22.70 31.66
CA GLN A 685 2.12 -23.83 30.95
C GLN A 685 3.58 -24.07 31.37
N ASP A 686 4.35 -23.02 31.71
CA ASP A 686 5.77 -23.17 32.07
C ASP A 686 6.01 -23.71 33.50
N ARG A 687 4.96 -24.15 34.20
CA ARG A 687 5.02 -24.60 35.61
C ARG A 687 4.61 -26.07 35.83
N GLU A 688 4.36 -26.83 34.77
CA GLU A 688 3.99 -28.26 34.82
C GLU A 688 5.00 -29.20 34.11
N LEU A 689 6.26 -28.80 34.03
CA LEU A 689 7.38 -29.68 33.64
C LEU A 689 8.48 -29.60 34.70
N PHE A 690 8.41 -30.46 35.73
CA PHE A 690 9.53 -31.03 36.53
C PHE A 690 9.03 -31.59 37.89
N THR A 691 8.25 -32.68 37.91
CA THR A 691 8.25 -33.63 39.04
C THR A 691 7.97 -35.07 38.59
N ARG A 692 8.51 -36.04 39.34
CA ARG A 692 8.52 -37.52 39.11
C ARG A 692 9.36 -37.99 37.90
N ARG A 693 10.08 -39.12 37.97
CA ARG A 693 10.04 -40.24 38.95
C ARG A 693 11.45 -40.85 39.18
N LYS A 694 11.63 -41.53 40.31
CA LYS A 694 12.87 -42.20 40.76
C LYS A 694 12.73 -43.71 40.61
N THR A 695 13.78 -44.43 40.15
CA THR A 695 14.39 -45.64 40.78
C THR A 695 15.43 -46.35 39.90
N VAL A 696 16.66 -46.49 40.43
CA VAL A 696 17.54 -47.70 40.45
C VAL A 696 17.96 -48.35 39.11
N ASP A 697 19.27 -48.30 38.78
CA ASP A 697 20.15 -49.48 38.92
C ASP A 697 21.68 -49.18 38.90
N THR A 698 22.46 -50.19 39.28
CA THR A 698 23.92 -50.29 39.59
C THR A 698 24.98 -49.86 38.54
N ALA A 699 26.14 -49.29 38.99
CA ALA A 699 27.48 -49.95 38.99
C ALA A 699 28.75 -49.01 39.01
N ALA A 700 29.65 -49.29 39.97
CA ALA A 700 31.15 -49.27 39.95
C ALA A 700 32.04 -47.99 39.79
N SER A 701 33.17 -48.03 40.55
CA SER A 701 34.44 -47.23 40.49
C SER A 701 34.42 -45.76 40.96
N SER A 702 35.38 -45.26 41.76
CA SER A 702 36.47 -45.91 42.55
C SER A 702 36.98 -44.98 43.68
N ASP A 703 37.62 -45.58 44.70
CA ASP A 703 38.15 -44.99 45.94
C ASP A 703 39.41 -44.12 45.80
N ALA A 704 39.62 -43.18 46.75
CA ALA A 704 40.95 -42.69 47.20
C ALA A 704 40.83 -41.85 48.51
N GLY A 705 41.25 -42.42 49.65
CA GLY A 705 41.06 -41.86 51.02
C GLY A 705 42.17 -40.97 51.63
N GLY A 706 42.16 -40.87 52.97
CA GLY A 706 43.11 -40.14 53.86
C GLY A 706 42.50 -38.86 54.47
N GLU A 707 42.12 -38.79 55.76
CA GLU A 707 42.96 -38.63 56.99
C GLU A 707 43.73 -37.27 57.01
N ASP A 708 43.81 -36.49 58.10
CA ASP A 708 43.77 -36.83 59.54
C ASP A 708 43.31 -35.65 60.46
N ASN A 709 43.36 -35.86 61.78
CA ASN A 709 42.80 -35.07 62.88
C ASN A 709 43.65 -33.87 63.37
N GLY A 710 43.05 -33.00 64.21
CA GLY A 710 43.83 -32.18 65.16
C GLY A 710 43.08 -31.01 65.83
N ALA A 711 42.52 -31.23 67.02
CA ALA A 711 41.95 -30.17 67.86
C ALA A 711 42.54 -30.19 69.27
N TYR A 712 43.07 -29.04 69.76
CA TYR A 712 43.56 -28.89 71.13
C TYR A 712 43.04 -27.63 71.85
N ARG A 713 42.34 -27.94 72.95
CA ARG A 713 42.13 -27.23 74.23
C ARG A 713 43.43 -26.54 74.79
N LEU A 714 43.45 -25.60 75.75
CA LEU A 714 42.52 -25.21 76.85
C LEU A 714 42.92 -23.85 77.50
N HIS A 715 42.01 -23.29 78.32
CA HIS A 715 42.21 -22.43 79.52
C HIS A 715 42.86 -21.03 79.48
N GLN A 716 42.22 -20.10 80.20
CA GLN A 716 42.88 -18.98 80.87
C GLN A 716 42.12 -18.51 82.14
N ASN A 717 42.88 -18.18 83.20
CA ASN A 717 42.56 -17.37 84.38
C ASN A 717 43.78 -17.46 85.34
N PRO A 718 44.01 -16.54 86.32
CA PRO A 718 43.23 -15.34 86.71
C PRO A 718 44.10 -14.06 86.99
N VAL A 719 43.45 -13.00 87.54
CA VAL A 719 43.99 -11.78 88.23
C VAL A 719 44.98 -10.87 87.45
N ASP A 720 45.16 -9.55 87.75
CA ASP A 720 44.78 -8.76 88.93
C ASP A 720 44.43 -7.27 88.61
N SER A 721 44.06 -6.55 89.67
CA SER A 721 43.52 -5.19 89.79
C SER A 721 44.54 -4.04 89.74
N THR A 722 44.09 -2.82 89.40
CA THR A 722 44.10 -1.63 90.30
C THR A 722 43.58 -0.35 89.60
N THR A 723 43.06 0.58 90.41
CA THR A 723 42.46 1.86 90.02
C THR A 723 43.41 3.06 90.22
N ALA A 724 43.29 4.09 89.39
CA ALA A 724 43.73 5.46 89.70
C ALA A 724 42.87 6.50 88.93
N THR A 725 42.64 7.66 89.54
CA THR A 725 41.73 8.74 89.10
C THR A 725 42.50 10.01 88.64
N LEU A 726 41.76 11.12 88.41
CA LEU A 726 42.16 12.49 88.01
C LEU A 726 42.13 12.72 86.48
N LEU A 727 41.62 13.84 85.93
CA LEU A 727 40.96 15.04 86.50
C LEU A 727 40.01 15.69 85.44
N GLU A 728 39.33 16.79 85.81
CA GLU A 728 38.15 17.36 85.10
C GLU A 728 38.38 18.09 83.75
N ASP A 729 37.27 18.20 83.03
CA ASP A 729 36.99 18.82 81.70
C ASP A 729 37.20 20.36 81.68
N PRO A 730 37.31 21.05 80.51
CA PRO A 730 36.07 21.47 79.83
C PRO A 730 36.13 21.65 78.27
N HIS A 731 35.18 20.99 77.58
CA HIS A 731 34.65 21.29 76.22
C HIS A 731 35.63 21.05 75.04
N ASP A 732 35.24 20.43 73.91
CA ASP A 732 33.91 20.40 73.27
C ASP A 732 33.25 19.00 73.16
N LEU A 733 31.91 19.01 73.21
CA LEU A 733 31.06 17.87 72.85
C LEU A 733 31.07 17.66 71.32
N PRO A 734 31.20 16.43 70.79
CA PRO A 734 30.74 16.14 69.44
C PRO A 734 29.21 16.36 69.38
N PRO A 735 28.66 16.89 68.28
CA PRO A 735 27.24 17.22 68.20
C PRO A 735 26.37 15.96 68.30
N ALA A 736 25.14 16.16 68.80
CA ALA A 736 24.17 15.11 69.06
C ALA A 736 23.95 14.17 67.87
N ALA A 737 23.65 12.90 68.18
CA ALA A 737 23.46 11.80 67.24
C ALA A 737 22.64 12.20 66.00
N ALA A 738 23.29 12.15 64.83
CA ALA A 738 22.65 12.45 63.56
C ALA A 738 21.66 11.33 63.17
N THR A 739 20.37 11.63 63.24
CA THR A 739 19.25 10.78 62.80
C THR A 739 19.15 10.72 61.26
N GLY A 740 20.23 10.26 60.60
CA GLY A 740 20.33 10.10 59.15
C GLY A 740 20.51 8.65 58.72
N THR A 741 20.24 8.36 57.45
CA THR A 741 20.60 7.07 56.84
C THR A 741 22.12 6.98 56.60
N ASP A 742 22.66 5.76 56.43
CA ASP A 742 24.08 5.59 56.04
C ASP A 742 24.39 6.38 54.75
N LEU A 743 23.44 6.53 53.82
CA LEU A 743 23.54 7.40 52.64
C LEU A 743 23.74 8.88 52.99
N ASP A 744 23.00 9.42 53.95
CA ASP A 744 23.12 10.82 54.36
C ASP A 744 24.49 11.09 55.01
N ILE A 745 25.02 10.11 55.76
CA ILE A 745 26.36 10.16 56.35
C ILE A 745 27.41 10.21 55.25
N MET A 746 27.41 9.26 54.32
CA MET A 746 28.39 9.19 53.24
C MET A 746 28.31 10.40 52.28
N THR A 747 27.10 10.87 51.95
CA THR A 747 26.91 12.06 51.09
C THR A 747 27.45 13.32 51.77
N ARG A 748 27.19 13.49 53.07
CA ARG A 748 27.71 14.62 53.85
C ARG A 748 29.23 14.56 54.00
N ALA A 749 29.79 13.38 54.28
CA ALA A 749 31.23 13.16 54.37
C ALA A 749 31.93 13.53 53.04
N PHE A 750 31.33 13.17 51.89
CA PHE A 750 31.89 13.53 50.59
C PHE A 750 31.90 15.06 50.39
N ILE A 751 30.80 15.74 50.68
CA ILE A 751 30.69 17.21 50.52
C ILE A 751 31.73 17.98 51.34
N HIS A 752 32.10 17.49 52.53
CA HIS A 752 33.13 18.10 53.38
C HIS A 752 34.56 17.58 53.14
N SER A 753 34.76 16.68 52.17
CA SER A 753 36.08 16.09 51.90
C SER A 753 37.02 17.03 51.12
N GLU A 754 38.33 16.83 51.30
CA GLU A 754 39.38 17.48 50.49
C GLU A 754 39.23 17.17 48.98
N ILE A 755 38.66 16.00 48.65
CA ILE A 755 38.45 15.57 47.26
C ILE A 755 37.35 16.42 46.59
N ALA A 756 36.26 16.70 47.31
CA ALA A 756 35.18 17.55 46.80
C ALA A 756 35.60 19.02 46.66
N SER A 757 36.33 19.58 47.63
CA SER A 757 36.86 20.95 47.55
C SER A 757 37.91 21.10 46.44
N SER A 758 38.88 20.19 46.35
CA SER A 758 39.87 20.16 45.25
C SER A 758 39.23 20.07 43.87
N THR A 759 38.16 19.26 43.74
CA THR A 759 37.37 19.16 42.50
C THR A 759 36.66 20.48 42.19
N GLN A 760 36.06 21.14 43.19
CA GLN A 760 35.42 22.44 43.00
C GLN A 760 36.44 23.51 42.57
N ASP A 761 37.61 23.56 43.21
CA ASP A 761 38.70 24.49 42.86
C ASP A 761 39.26 24.24 41.46
N GLU A 762 39.31 22.98 40.99
CA GLU A 762 39.72 22.66 39.62
C GLU A 762 38.66 23.08 38.58
N ILE A 763 37.35 22.92 38.88
CA ILE A 763 36.26 23.45 38.03
C ILE A 763 36.36 24.98 37.91
N GLN A 764 36.51 25.68 39.04
CA GLN A 764 36.60 27.15 39.04
C GLN A 764 37.85 27.66 38.30
N ARG A 765 39.01 27.00 38.49
CA ARG A 765 40.24 27.32 37.73
C ARG A 765 40.05 27.12 36.22
N ALA A 766 39.39 26.04 35.78
CA ALA A 766 39.13 25.81 34.37
C ALA A 766 38.21 26.88 33.76
N ILE A 767 37.18 27.32 34.49
CA ILE A 767 36.29 28.41 34.07
C ILE A 767 37.06 29.73 33.96
N HIS A 768 37.91 30.07 34.94
CA HIS A 768 38.72 31.30 34.91
C HIS A 768 39.67 31.33 33.71
N ILE A 769 40.40 30.23 33.45
CA ILE A 769 41.31 30.11 32.31
C ILE A 769 40.56 30.29 30.98
N ALA A 770 39.35 29.72 30.85
CA ALA A 770 38.51 29.91 29.67
C ALA A 770 37.99 31.34 29.52
N GLN A 771 37.68 32.02 30.62
CA GLN A 771 37.27 33.43 30.62
C GLN A 771 38.44 34.35 30.23
N ASP A 772 39.65 34.12 30.76
CA ASP A 772 40.86 34.85 30.39
C ASP A 772 41.20 34.67 28.90
N ALA A 773 41.11 33.43 28.39
CA ALA A 773 41.39 33.12 26.98
C ALA A 773 40.42 33.82 26.01
N ASN A 774 39.17 34.04 26.41
CA ASN A 774 38.18 34.84 25.66
C ASN A 774 38.25 36.35 25.99
N GLY A 775 39.02 36.74 27.02
CA GLY A 775 38.86 37.98 27.77
C GLY A 775 39.90 39.06 27.48
N SER A 776 40.01 39.54 26.24
CA SER A 776 40.77 40.78 25.95
C SER A 776 40.22 41.66 24.81
N ASN A 777 39.06 41.34 24.21
CA ASN A 777 38.45 42.12 23.12
C ASN A 777 36.94 42.38 23.33
N ALA A 778 36.56 42.92 24.49
CA ALA A 778 35.16 43.31 24.76
C ALA A 778 34.82 44.78 24.43
N ASN A 779 35.82 45.66 24.26
CA ASN A 779 35.64 47.12 24.11
C ASN A 779 36.56 47.74 23.03
N GLY A 780 36.82 47.04 21.92
CA GLY A 780 37.67 47.53 20.83
C GLY A 780 36.96 47.47 19.47
N TYR A 781 36.81 48.61 18.81
CA TYR A 781 36.55 48.64 17.37
C TYR A 781 37.80 48.14 16.64
N THR A 782 37.78 46.91 16.13
CA THR A 782 38.75 46.44 15.12
C THR A 782 38.14 46.61 13.73
N VAL A 783 38.94 47.11 12.79
CA VAL A 783 38.47 47.61 11.47
C VAL A 783 38.43 46.50 10.40
N GLU A 784 38.89 45.28 10.70
CA GLU A 784 38.95 44.17 9.75
C GLU A 784 38.29 42.89 10.27
N GLY A 785 37.23 42.46 9.60
CA GLY A 785 36.65 41.12 9.69
C GLY A 785 35.48 40.95 10.68
N PRO A 786 34.49 40.10 10.37
CA PRO A 786 33.42 39.78 11.31
C PRO A 786 33.96 38.94 12.47
N ASN A 787 33.48 39.24 13.69
CA ASN A 787 33.84 38.55 14.93
C ASN A 787 33.82 37.02 14.80
N VAL A 788 34.99 36.41 14.62
CA VAL A 788 35.15 34.96 14.73
C VAL A 788 35.20 34.64 16.21
N HIS A 789 34.06 34.25 16.78
CA HIS A 789 34.07 33.41 17.98
C HIS A 789 34.90 32.17 17.66
N VAL A 790 36.12 32.12 18.20
CA VAL A 790 36.96 30.93 18.19
C VAL A 790 36.42 30.01 19.28
N SER A 791 35.25 29.41 19.03
CA SER A 791 34.65 28.44 19.95
C SER A 791 35.70 27.39 20.32
N ALA A 792 35.81 27.02 21.60
CA ALA A 792 36.68 25.93 22.05
C ALA A 792 36.39 24.60 21.31
N VAL A 793 35.17 24.51 20.77
CA VAL A 793 34.65 23.47 19.88
C VAL A 793 34.76 23.89 18.42
N GLY A 794 35.37 23.04 17.57
CA GLY A 794 35.47 23.31 16.12
C GLY A 794 34.11 23.41 15.42
N LYS A 795 34.05 24.15 14.30
CA LYS A 795 32.82 24.33 13.52
C LYS A 795 32.26 22.97 13.06
N GLY A 796 30.97 22.73 13.33
CA GLY A 796 30.27 21.55 12.85
C GLY A 796 30.20 21.47 11.32
N TYR A 797 30.41 20.28 10.78
CA TYR A 797 30.49 20.06 9.34
C TYR A 797 29.14 20.03 8.62
N ALA A 798 29.13 20.42 7.34
CA ALA A 798 27.96 20.34 6.48
C ALA A 798 27.51 18.88 6.27
N ARG A 799 26.32 18.54 6.78
CA ARG A 799 25.72 17.20 6.67
C ARG A 799 25.36 16.85 5.22
N VAL A 800 25.28 15.56 4.94
CA VAL A 800 24.91 15.02 3.63
C VAL A 800 23.44 15.35 3.30
N GLY A 801 23.17 15.86 2.09
CA GLY A 801 21.82 16.23 1.65
C GLY A 801 20.89 15.03 1.39
N TYR A 802 19.57 15.26 1.45
CA TYR A 802 18.55 14.20 1.45
C TYR A 802 18.64 13.21 0.28
N LEU A 803 18.92 13.66 -0.95
CA LEU A 803 19.07 12.77 -2.11
C LEU A 803 20.19 11.75 -1.90
N ARG A 804 21.34 12.19 -1.36
CA ARG A 804 22.50 11.32 -1.13
C ARG A 804 22.28 10.42 0.10
N GLN A 805 21.56 10.88 1.13
CA GLN A 805 21.06 10.01 2.21
C GLN A 805 20.15 8.90 1.66
N PHE A 806 19.17 9.25 0.82
CA PHE A 806 18.28 8.29 0.17
C PHE A 806 19.07 7.25 -0.63
N ILE A 807 20.01 7.66 -1.50
CA ILE A 807 20.84 6.73 -2.29
C ILE A 807 21.64 5.76 -1.40
N ILE A 808 22.26 6.24 -0.31
CA ILE A 808 23.01 5.40 0.63
C ILE A 808 22.06 4.39 1.32
N LEU A 809 20.92 4.86 1.81
CA LEU A 809 19.93 4.02 2.49
C LEU A 809 19.30 3.00 1.54
N SER A 810 19.04 3.37 0.28
CA SER A 810 18.58 2.48 -0.79
C SER A 810 19.59 1.41 -1.14
N GLN A 811 20.88 1.75 -1.21
CA GLN A 811 21.94 0.75 -1.39
C GLN A 811 22.02 -0.20 -0.18
N ARG A 812 21.81 0.31 1.04
CA ARG A 812 21.77 -0.47 2.28
C ARG A 812 20.57 -1.43 2.32
N THR A 813 19.36 -0.96 2.02
CA THR A 813 18.14 -1.78 1.99
C THR A 813 18.18 -2.82 0.88
N TRP A 814 18.64 -2.43 -0.32
CA TRP A 814 18.83 -3.38 -1.44
C TRP A 814 19.85 -4.47 -1.10
N LYS A 815 21.02 -4.13 -0.54
CA LYS A 815 22.01 -5.13 -0.08
C LYS A 815 21.42 -6.08 0.96
N ASN A 816 20.63 -5.57 1.91
CA ASN A 816 19.98 -6.37 2.95
C ASN A 816 18.98 -7.37 2.34
N LEU A 817 18.05 -6.89 1.50
CA LEU A 817 17.07 -7.74 0.80
C LEU A 817 17.76 -8.78 -0.09
N TYR A 818 18.76 -8.35 -0.85
CA TYR A 818 19.50 -9.19 -1.77
C TYR A 818 20.28 -10.32 -1.06
N ARG A 819 20.85 -10.06 0.11
CA ARG A 819 21.55 -11.09 0.93
C ARG A 819 20.61 -11.97 1.76
N ASN A 820 19.36 -11.56 1.94
CA ASN A 820 18.28 -12.37 2.53
C ASN A 820 17.26 -12.83 1.45
N PRO A 821 17.68 -13.57 0.40
CA PRO A 821 16.79 -13.91 -0.71
C PRO A 821 15.66 -14.87 -0.31
N MET A 822 15.73 -15.51 0.87
CA MET A 822 14.74 -16.49 1.32
C MET A 822 13.31 -15.92 1.31
N LEU A 823 13.08 -14.71 1.84
CA LEU A 823 11.74 -14.12 1.90
C LEU A 823 11.19 -13.84 0.48
N MET A 824 12.01 -13.25 -0.38
CA MET A 824 11.65 -12.93 -1.77
C MET A 824 11.39 -14.18 -2.61
N LEU A 825 12.28 -15.18 -2.52
CA LEU A 825 12.17 -16.45 -3.22
C LEU A 825 10.93 -17.22 -2.77
N THR A 826 10.63 -17.26 -1.46
CA THR A 826 9.41 -17.88 -0.94
C THR A 826 8.16 -17.22 -1.49
N HIS A 827 8.08 -15.88 -1.53
CA HIS A 827 6.94 -15.18 -2.13
C HIS A 827 6.79 -15.47 -3.63
N PHE A 828 7.88 -15.55 -4.40
CA PHE A 828 7.82 -15.86 -5.85
C PHE A 828 7.43 -17.33 -6.11
N ALA A 829 8.00 -18.26 -5.36
CA ALA A 829 7.68 -19.68 -5.48
C ALA A 829 6.22 -19.97 -5.11
N ILE A 830 5.72 -19.40 -4.02
CA ILE A 830 4.31 -19.52 -3.61
C ILE A 830 3.40 -18.92 -4.67
N ALA A 831 3.72 -17.76 -5.23
CA ALA A 831 2.92 -17.13 -6.29
C ALA A 831 2.80 -18.02 -7.53
N ILE A 832 3.90 -18.62 -8.01
CA ILE A 832 3.86 -19.52 -9.19
C ILE A 832 3.10 -20.82 -8.87
N VAL A 833 3.32 -21.44 -7.71
CA VAL A 833 2.63 -22.69 -7.33
C VAL A 833 1.13 -22.46 -7.18
N LEU A 834 0.72 -21.38 -6.49
CA LEU A 834 -0.70 -21.01 -6.37
C LEU A 834 -1.30 -20.58 -7.71
N ALA A 835 -0.51 -19.98 -8.61
CA ALA A 835 -0.98 -19.63 -9.95
C ALA A 835 -1.34 -20.85 -10.79
N VAL A 836 -0.44 -21.83 -10.86
CA VAL A 836 -0.68 -23.08 -11.59
C VAL A 836 -1.83 -23.88 -10.95
N PHE A 837 -1.90 -23.94 -9.62
CA PHE A 837 -2.99 -24.61 -8.91
C PHE A 837 -4.36 -23.93 -9.17
N SER A 838 -4.44 -22.61 -9.07
CA SER A 838 -5.68 -21.86 -9.33
C SER A 838 -6.08 -21.94 -10.80
N GLY A 839 -5.13 -21.79 -11.71
CA GLY A 839 -5.35 -21.92 -13.16
C GLY A 839 -5.77 -23.34 -13.59
N TYR A 840 -5.40 -24.37 -12.83
CA TYR A 840 -5.88 -25.74 -13.01
C TYR A 840 -7.32 -25.92 -12.51
N LEU A 841 -7.67 -25.36 -11.34
CA LEU A 841 -9.03 -25.45 -10.79
C LEU A 841 -10.08 -24.70 -11.64
N PHE A 842 -9.71 -23.57 -12.23
CA PHE A 842 -10.57 -22.74 -13.07
C PHE A 842 -10.21 -22.85 -14.57
N TYR A 843 -9.66 -23.99 -15.00
CA TYR A 843 -9.19 -24.18 -16.38
C TYR A 843 -10.34 -24.16 -17.39
N GLY A 844 -10.23 -23.30 -18.42
CA GLY A 844 -11.16 -23.26 -19.55
C GLY A 844 -12.59 -22.85 -19.18
N LEU A 845 -12.76 -21.60 -18.71
CA LEU A 845 -14.06 -21.02 -18.37
C LEU A 845 -15.00 -20.97 -19.58
N THR A 846 -16.20 -21.54 -19.41
CA THR A 846 -17.31 -21.54 -20.36
C THR A 846 -18.10 -20.23 -20.32
N ASP A 847 -18.86 -19.92 -21.37
CA ASP A 847 -19.66 -18.68 -21.49
C ASP A 847 -21.15 -18.90 -21.15
N ASP A 848 -21.37 -19.70 -20.10
CA ASP A 848 -22.67 -20.06 -19.53
C ASP A 848 -22.84 -19.47 -18.11
N ILE A 849 -24.03 -19.59 -17.52
CA ILE A 849 -24.28 -19.12 -16.13
C ILE A 849 -23.31 -19.77 -15.11
N PRO A 850 -23.07 -21.10 -15.11
CA PRO A 850 -22.02 -21.72 -14.29
C PRO A 850 -20.62 -21.12 -14.53
N GLY A 851 -20.24 -20.86 -15.78
CA GLY A 851 -18.98 -20.21 -16.15
C GLY A 851 -18.85 -18.77 -15.62
N PHE A 852 -19.94 -18.02 -15.51
CA PHE A 852 -19.95 -16.72 -14.83
C PHE A 852 -19.78 -16.85 -13.31
N GLN A 853 -20.43 -17.82 -12.67
CA GLN A 853 -20.19 -18.10 -11.24
C GLN A 853 -18.73 -18.49 -10.98
N ASN A 854 -18.12 -19.26 -11.89
CA ASN A 854 -16.70 -19.62 -11.81
C ASN A 854 -15.77 -18.41 -11.99
N ARG A 855 -16.10 -17.42 -12.83
CA ARG A 855 -15.38 -16.13 -12.93
C ARG A 855 -15.44 -15.32 -11.63
N LEU A 856 -16.63 -15.18 -11.04
CA LEU A 856 -16.80 -14.52 -9.74
C LEU A 856 -15.95 -15.22 -8.67
N GLY A 857 -16.01 -16.56 -8.62
CA GLY A 857 -15.21 -17.38 -7.70
C GLY A 857 -13.70 -17.20 -7.89
N LEU A 858 -13.23 -17.17 -9.13
CA LEU A 858 -11.83 -16.92 -9.49
C LEU A 858 -11.39 -15.55 -8.95
N PHE A 859 -12.03 -14.45 -9.35
CA PHE A 859 -11.59 -13.11 -8.94
C PHE A 859 -11.63 -12.91 -7.42
N PHE A 860 -12.67 -13.43 -6.75
CA PHE A 860 -12.77 -13.40 -5.29
C PHE A 860 -11.59 -14.14 -4.63
N PHE A 861 -11.24 -15.33 -5.13
CA PHE A 861 -10.13 -16.13 -4.63
C PHE A 861 -8.77 -15.48 -4.88
N LEU A 862 -8.53 -14.89 -6.06
CA LEU A 862 -7.30 -14.17 -6.38
C LEU A 862 -7.05 -13.00 -5.42
N LEU A 863 -8.08 -12.16 -5.21
CA LEU A 863 -7.98 -11.02 -4.30
C LEU A 863 -7.79 -11.50 -2.85
N ALA A 864 -8.45 -12.58 -2.42
CA ALA A 864 -8.26 -13.16 -1.09
C ALA A 864 -6.81 -13.63 -0.88
N LEU A 865 -6.25 -14.39 -1.84
CA LEU A 865 -4.85 -14.86 -1.77
C LEU A 865 -3.86 -13.71 -1.65
N PHE A 866 -3.96 -12.67 -2.49
CA PHE A 866 -3.08 -11.52 -2.39
C PHE A 866 -3.29 -10.74 -1.09
N GLY A 867 -4.55 -10.49 -0.73
CA GLY A 867 -4.91 -9.75 0.48
C GLY A 867 -4.26 -10.33 1.73
N PHE A 868 -4.46 -11.62 2.01
CA PHE A 868 -3.82 -12.26 3.18
C PHE A 868 -2.29 -12.42 3.02
N SER A 869 -1.76 -12.57 1.80
CA SER A 869 -0.31 -12.58 1.53
C SER A 869 0.38 -11.24 1.87
N THR A 870 -0.35 -10.12 1.89
CA THR A 870 0.22 -8.82 2.30
C THR A 870 0.49 -8.68 3.80
N LEU A 871 -0.03 -9.57 4.65
CA LEU A 871 0.23 -9.58 6.10
C LEU A 871 1.72 -9.66 6.43
N THR A 872 2.57 -10.24 5.58
CA THR A 872 4.02 -10.26 5.81
C THR A 872 4.65 -8.86 5.83
N SER A 873 3.99 -7.82 5.28
CA SER A 873 4.44 -6.42 5.36
C SER A 873 4.39 -5.85 6.78
N LEU A 874 3.59 -6.42 7.69
CA LEU A 874 3.49 -5.97 9.08
C LEU A 874 4.84 -6.06 9.81
N ASN A 875 5.63 -7.10 9.51
CA ASN A 875 6.88 -7.39 10.19
C ASN A 875 8.10 -6.64 9.60
N VAL A 876 7.97 -6.06 8.41
CA VAL A 876 9.06 -5.39 7.67
C VAL A 876 9.65 -4.21 8.45
N PHE A 877 8.80 -3.44 9.14
CA PHE A 877 9.25 -2.33 9.99
C PHE A 877 9.54 -2.78 11.43
N ALA A 878 8.81 -3.78 11.94
CA ALA A 878 8.93 -4.23 13.33
C ALA A 878 10.36 -4.69 13.70
N THR A 879 11.03 -5.41 12.79
CA THR A 879 12.40 -5.92 13.00
C THR A 879 13.48 -4.84 13.00
N GLU A 880 13.37 -3.83 12.15
CA GLU A 880 14.34 -2.72 12.04
C GLU A 880 13.99 -1.51 12.92
N ARG A 881 12.88 -1.57 13.69
CA ARG A 881 12.37 -0.48 14.52
C ARG A 881 13.40 0.08 15.51
N LEU A 882 14.10 -0.79 16.25
CA LEU A 882 15.08 -0.37 17.26
C LEU A 882 16.28 0.33 16.61
N LEU A 883 16.78 -0.22 15.50
CA LEU A 883 17.85 0.39 14.70
C LEU A 883 17.45 1.78 14.20
N PHE A 884 16.25 1.92 13.61
CA PHE A 884 15.74 3.20 13.12
C PHE A 884 15.63 4.25 14.24
N VAL A 885 15.11 3.88 15.41
CA VAL A 885 14.98 4.79 16.56
C VAL A 885 16.35 5.27 17.03
N ARG A 886 17.33 4.37 17.16
CA ARG A 886 18.72 4.71 17.53
C ARG A 886 19.41 5.61 16.49
N GLU A 887 19.34 5.25 15.22
CA GLU A 887 19.96 6.03 14.13
C GLU A 887 19.32 7.42 14.00
N ARG A 888 18.01 7.55 14.27
CA ARG A 888 17.30 8.84 14.37
C ARG A 888 17.76 9.66 15.58
N ALA A 889 17.98 9.02 16.74
CA ALA A 889 18.47 9.67 17.97
C ALA A 889 19.86 10.29 17.77
N ASN A 890 20.80 9.52 17.20
CA ASN A 890 22.16 9.96 16.90
C ASN A 890 22.23 10.81 15.61
N GLY A 891 21.10 11.08 14.95
CA GLY A 891 20.98 12.02 13.84
C GLY A 891 21.62 11.59 12.51
N TYR A 892 21.66 10.29 12.23
CA TYR A 892 22.29 9.71 11.04
C TYR A 892 21.63 10.16 9.72
N TYR A 893 20.30 10.28 9.69
CA TYR A 893 19.52 10.63 8.49
C TYR A 893 18.14 11.20 8.84
N ALA A 894 17.46 11.77 7.86
CA ALA A 894 16.07 12.20 8.01
C ALA A 894 15.09 11.01 7.92
N PRO A 895 13.99 11.00 8.71
CA PRO A 895 12.99 9.93 8.65
C PRO A 895 12.42 9.71 7.24
N ALA A 896 12.24 10.79 6.46
CA ALA A 896 11.69 10.73 5.10
C ALA A 896 12.56 9.90 4.13
N THR A 897 13.89 10.06 4.18
CA THR A 897 14.80 9.34 3.27
C THR A 897 14.88 7.86 3.61
N TYR A 898 14.80 7.50 4.89
CA TYR A 898 14.71 6.11 5.33
C TYR A 898 13.38 5.47 4.90
N PHE A 899 12.25 6.13 5.16
CA PHE A 899 10.93 5.61 4.81
C PHE A 899 10.80 5.39 3.29
N ALA A 900 11.19 6.38 2.48
CA ALA A 900 11.19 6.25 1.03
C ALA A 900 12.10 5.10 0.54
N ALA A 901 13.31 4.98 1.09
CA ALA A 901 14.25 3.92 0.71
C ALA A 901 13.78 2.52 1.14
N LYS A 902 13.05 2.41 2.25
CA LYS A 902 12.45 1.14 2.69
C LYS A 902 11.23 0.78 1.84
N VAL A 903 10.28 1.71 1.67
CA VAL A 903 9.05 1.52 0.88
C VAL A 903 9.37 1.12 -0.55
N LEU A 904 10.27 1.84 -1.25
CA LEU A 904 10.54 1.57 -2.66
C LEU A 904 11.20 0.19 -2.88
N PHE A 905 12.19 -0.16 -2.06
CA PHE A 905 12.95 -1.40 -2.22
C PHE A 905 12.30 -2.63 -1.58
N ASP A 906 11.28 -2.47 -0.74
CA ASP A 906 10.49 -3.56 -0.17
C ASP A 906 9.20 -3.82 -1.00
N ILE A 907 8.41 -2.78 -1.28
CA ILE A 907 7.14 -2.92 -2.01
C ILE A 907 7.36 -3.36 -3.45
N ILE A 908 8.34 -2.79 -4.19
CA ILE A 908 8.49 -3.13 -5.62
C ILE A 908 8.82 -4.64 -5.79
N PRO A 909 9.86 -5.22 -5.17
CA PRO A 909 10.17 -6.63 -5.38
C PRO A 909 9.12 -7.57 -4.79
N LEU A 910 8.60 -7.28 -3.59
CA LEU A 910 7.73 -8.21 -2.87
C LEU A 910 6.23 -8.06 -3.16
N ARG A 911 5.78 -6.94 -3.75
CA ARG A 911 4.35 -6.65 -3.99
C ARG A 911 3.98 -6.34 -5.43
N ILE A 912 4.90 -5.91 -6.30
CA ILE A 912 4.59 -5.72 -7.72
C ILE A 912 4.86 -6.99 -8.53
N VAL A 913 5.99 -7.67 -8.29
CA VAL A 913 6.38 -8.87 -9.06
C VAL A 913 5.42 -10.06 -8.86
N PRO A 914 4.97 -10.44 -7.64
CA PRO A 914 4.13 -11.63 -7.50
C PRO A 914 2.76 -11.54 -8.20
N PRO A 915 2.01 -10.41 -8.14
CA PRO A 915 0.79 -10.23 -8.94
C PRO A 915 1.02 -10.33 -10.45
N ILE A 916 2.13 -9.79 -10.96
CA ILE A 916 2.46 -9.88 -12.40
C ILE A 916 2.71 -11.35 -12.78
N LEU A 917 3.53 -12.09 -12.03
CA LEU A 917 3.83 -13.49 -12.32
C LEU A 917 2.58 -14.37 -12.27
N MET A 918 1.80 -14.27 -11.20
CA MET A 918 0.60 -15.08 -10.99
C MET A 918 -0.52 -14.71 -11.96
N GLY A 919 -0.75 -13.41 -12.19
CA GLY A 919 -1.73 -12.95 -13.18
C GLY A 919 -1.39 -13.37 -14.61
N SER A 920 -0.10 -13.31 -14.99
CA SER A 920 0.37 -13.75 -16.32
C SER A 920 0.12 -15.24 -16.57
N ILE A 921 0.24 -16.09 -15.54
CA ILE A 921 -0.02 -17.53 -15.64
C ILE A 921 -1.53 -17.81 -15.68
N ILE A 922 -2.31 -17.22 -14.77
CA ILE A 922 -3.73 -17.54 -14.58
C ILE A 922 -4.59 -17.08 -15.76
N TYR A 923 -4.34 -15.86 -16.28
CA TYR A 923 -5.17 -15.26 -17.32
C TYR A 923 -5.33 -16.15 -18.58
N PRO A 924 -4.24 -16.65 -19.21
CA PRO A 924 -4.37 -17.58 -20.33
C PRO A 924 -4.80 -19.00 -19.94
N MET A 925 -4.50 -19.47 -18.71
CA MET A 925 -4.93 -20.80 -18.26
C MET A 925 -6.45 -20.92 -18.08
N THR A 926 -7.07 -19.86 -17.58
CA THR A 926 -8.51 -19.84 -17.26
C THR A 926 -9.39 -19.49 -18.46
N GLY A 927 -8.83 -18.95 -19.55
CA GLY A 927 -9.60 -18.65 -20.77
C GLY A 927 -10.47 -17.40 -20.66
N LEU A 928 -10.01 -16.40 -19.90
CA LEU A 928 -10.56 -15.04 -19.87
C LEU A 928 -10.48 -14.38 -21.27
N VAL A 929 -11.14 -13.23 -21.45
CA VAL A 929 -11.23 -12.53 -22.74
C VAL A 929 -9.83 -12.35 -23.36
N ALA A 930 -9.63 -12.83 -24.59
CA ALA A 930 -8.31 -12.93 -25.21
C ALA A 930 -7.80 -11.61 -25.84
N ASP A 931 -7.93 -10.50 -25.12
CA ASP A 931 -7.48 -9.17 -25.55
C ASP A 931 -6.34 -8.61 -24.68
N SER A 932 -5.46 -7.84 -25.33
CA SER A 932 -4.35 -7.13 -24.71
C SER A 932 -4.78 -6.03 -23.72
N THR A 933 -5.84 -5.28 -24.00
CA THR A 933 -6.34 -4.20 -23.13
C THR A 933 -6.89 -4.78 -21.84
N HIS A 934 -7.77 -5.79 -21.97
CA HIS A 934 -8.34 -6.50 -20.83
C HIS A 934 -7.27 -7.20 -19.98
N PHE A 935 -6.20 -7.72 -20.59
CA PHE A 935 -5.05 -8.29 -19.87
C PHE A 935 -4.28 -7.24 -19.05
N PHE A 936 -3.91 -6.10 -19.66
CA PHE A 936 -3.17 -5.06 -18.93
C PHE A 936 -4.00 -4.42 -17.82
N ASN A 937 -5.31 -4.22 -18.04
CA ASN A 937 -6.23 -3.77 -16.99
C ASN A 937 -6.30 -4.77 -15.82
N PHE A 938 -6.43 -6.07 -16.12
CA PHE A 938 -6.42 -7.13 -15.11
C PHE A 938 -5.13 -7.12 -14.26
N ILE A 939 -3.96 -7.04 -14.90
CA ILE A 939 -2.67 -6.95 -14.19
C ILE A 939 -2.57 -5.66 -13.36
N LEU A 940 -3.02 -4.52 -13.91
CA LEU A 940 -3.00 -3.23 -13.21
C LEU A 940 -3.85 -3.27 -11.94
N VAL A 941 -5.06 -3.82 -12.00
CA VAL A 941 -5.95 -3.98 -10.83
C VAL A 941 -5.30 -4.86 -9.76
N LEU A 942 -4.74 -6.02 -10.14
CA LEU A 942 -4.06 -6.91 -9.19
C LEU A 942 -2.85 -6.24 -8.51
N VAL A 943 -2.04 -5.47 -9.25
CA VAL A 943 -0.89 -4.74 -8.70
C VAL A 943 -1.35 -3.61 -7.77
N LEU A 944 -2.33 -2.80 -8.16
CA LEU A 944 -2.85 -1.70 -7.34
C LEU A 944 -3.54 -2.22 -6.06
N PHE A 945 -4.33 -3.28 -6.16
CA PHE A 945 -4.94 -3.95 -5.01
C PHE A 945 -3.88 -4.46 -4.02
N ASN A 946 -2.86 -5.19 -4.50
CA ASN A 946 -1.80 -5.72 -3.65
C ASN A 946 -0.95 -4.60 -3.02
N MET A 947 -0.76 -3.48 -3.72
CA MET A 947 -0.10 -2.29 -3.19
C MET A 947 -0.94 -1.58 -2.12
N ALA A 948 -2.25 -1.45 -2.32
CA ALA A 948 -3.17 -0.87 -1.33
C ALA A 948 -3.26 -1.72 -0.06
N ALA A 949 -3.41 -3.04 -0.21
CA ALA A 949 -3.40 -3.99 0.91
C ALA A 949 -2.07 -3.93 1.69
N ALA A 950 -0.92 -3.90 0.99
CA ALA A 950 0.39 -3.76 1.62
C ALA A 950 0.56 -2.42 2.35
N ALA A 951 0.02 -1.31 1.83
CA ALA A 951 0.06 -0.01 2.48
C ALA A 951 -0.77 0.02 3.78
N VAL A 952 -1.95 -0.61 3.79
CA VAL A 952 -2.78 -0.77 5.01
C VAL A 952 -2.05 -1.63 6.05
N CYS A 953 -1.46 -2.75 5.64
CA CYS A 953 -0.65 -3.58 6.54
C CYS A 953 0.57 -2.84 7.08
N LEU A 954 1.30 -2.09 6.25
CA LEU A 954 2.46 -1.28 6.68
C LEU A 954 2.07 -0.25 7.74
N PHE A 955 0.93 0.44 7.56
CA PHE A 955 0.40 1.40 8.53
C PHE A 955 0.15 0.75 9.90
N ILE A 956 -0.54 -0.40 9.92
CA ILE A 956 -0.83 -1.16 11.14
C ILE A 956 0.49 -1.60 11.82
N GLY A 957 1.48 -2.07 11.05
CA GLY A 957 2.79 -2.52 11.56
C GLY A 957 3.65 -1.39 12.16
N ILE A 958 3.44 -0.14 11.74
CA ILE A 958 4.12 1.04 12.32
C ILE A 958 3.41 1.51 13.60
N VAL A 959 2.07 1.50 13.63
CA VAL A 959 1.26 1.92 14.77
C VAL A 959 1.38 0.94 15.95
N CYS A 960 1.30 -0.36 15.67
CA CYS A 960 1.43 -1.42 16.67
C CYS A 960 2.89 -1.60 17.09
N LYS A 961 3.13 -1.85 18.39
CA LYS A 961 4.47 -2.20 18.91
C LYS A 961 4.73 -3.70 18.86
N ASP A 962 3.70 -4.49 19.12
CA ASP A 962 3.77 -5.94 19.17
C ASP A 962 3.31 -6.55 17.83
N GLY A 963 4.12 -7.46 17.29
CA GLY A 963 3.85 -8.10 16.00
C GLY A 963 2.65 -9.06 16.02
N GLY A 964 2.36 -9.70 17.16
CA GLY A 964 1.19 -10.56 17.33
C GLY A 964 -0.10 -9.74 17.30
N VAL A 965 -0.14 -8.62 18.02
CA VAL A 965 -1.26 -7.67 17.98
C VAL A 965 -1.42 -7.06 16.59
N ALA A 966 -0.32 -6.70 15.92
CA ALA A 966 -0.35 -6.20 14.54
C ALA A 966 -0.96 -7.21 13.56
N ASN A 967 -0.57 -8.49 13.66
CA ASN A 967 -1.10 -9.57 12.83
C ASN A 967 -2.58 -9.87 13.08
N LEU A 968 -3.03 -9.82 14.34
CA LEU A 968 -4.45 -9.96 14.68
C LEU A 968 -5.29 -8.83 14.07
N ILE A 969 -4.87 -7.57 14.23
CA ILE A 969 -5.58 -6.41 13.69
C ILE A 969 -5.56 -6.43 12.15
N GLY A 970 -4.41 -6.70 11.53
CA GLY A 970 -4.30 -6.83 10.08
C GLY A 970 -5.23 -7.91 9.52
N SER A 971 -5.25 -9.10 10.13
CA SER A 971 -6.12 -10.20 9.71
C SER A 971 -7.61 -9.84 9.82
N LEU A 972 -8.02 -9.14 10.90
CA LEU A 972 -9.39 -8.68 11.09
C LEU A 972 -9.79 -7.60 10.07
N VAL A 973 -8.90 -6.64 9.76
CA VAL A 973 -9.14 -5.62 8.74
C VAL A 973 -9.29 -6.24 7.35
N MET A 974 -8.45 -7.22 7.00
CA MET A 974 -8.54 -7.91 5.70
C MET A 974 -9.79 -8.79 5.60
N LEU A 975 -10.16 -9.52 6.66
CA LEU A 975 -11.40 -10.31 6.71
C LEU A 975 -12.64 -9.42 6.62
N PHE A 976 -12.65 -8.29 7.32
CA PHE A 976 -13.73 -7.31 7.25
C PHE A 976 -13.88 -6.74 5.84
N SER A 977 -12.76 -6.35 5.22
CA SER A 977 -12.74 -5.82 3.86
C SER A 977 -13.26 -6.86 2.84
N LEU A 978 -12.86 -8.12 2.98
CA LEU A 978 -13.34 -9.24 2.16
C LEU A 978 -14.86 -9.47 2.26
N LEU A 979 -15.45 -9.31 3.46
CA LEU A 979 -16.90 -9.46 3.65
C LEU A 979 -17.71 -8.47 2.81
N PHE A 980 -17.21 -7.24 2.68
CA PHE A 980 -17.84 -6.16 1.92
C PHE A 980 -17.34 -6.08 0.46
N ALA A 981 -16.81 -7.16 -0.12
CA ALA A 981 -16.32 -7.17 -1.50
C ALA A 981 -17.43 -7.08 -2.59
N GLY A 982 -18.71 -7.20 -2.21
CA GLY A 982 -19.86 -7.26 -3.13
C GLY A 982 -20.26 -8.69 -3.56
N PHE A 983 -19.37 -9.68 -3.40
CA PHE A 983 -19.67 -11.09 -3.71
C PHE A 983 -20.45 -11.83 -2.60
N LEU A 984 -20.00 -11.72 -1.35
CA LEU A 984 -20.62 -12.42 -0.21
C LEU A 984 -21.91 -11.76 0.29
N LEU A 985 -22.08 -10.47 0.00
CA LEU A 985 -23.17 -9.64 0.49
C LEU A 985 -23.48 -8.61 -0.61
N ASN A 986 -24.65 -8.75 -1.23
CA ASN A 986 -25.11 -7.92 -2.34
C ASN A 986 -25.31 -6.46 -1.90
N HIS A 987 -24.86 -5.51 -2.72
CA HIS A 987 -24.96 -4.07 -2.48
C HIS A 987 -26.38 -3.62 -2.09
N ASP A 988 -27.39 -4.02 -2.86
CA ASP A 988 -28.79 -3.59 -2.66
C ASP A 988 -29.43 -4.19 -1.40
N ALA A 989 -28.88 -5.31 -0.91
CA ALA A 989 -29.28 -5.94 0.35
C ALA A 989 -28.58 -5.32 1.58
N THR A 990 -27.60 -4.43 1.41
CA THR A 990 -26.95 -3.75 2.55
C THR A 990 -27.92 -2.76 3.22
N PRO A 991 -27.98 -2.73 4.56
CA PRO A 991 -28.64 -1.64 5.26
C PRO A 991 -27.94 -0.31 4.94
N LYS A 992 -28.68 0.74 4.58
CA LYS A 992 -28.13 2.06 4.18
C LYS A 992 -27.10 2.64 5.17
N GLY A 993 -27.24 2.36 6.47
CA GLY A 993 -26.28 2.79 7.51
C GLY A 993 -24.94 2.04 7.53
N ALA A 994 -24.83 0.91 6.82
CA ALA A 994 -23.62 0.10 6.66
C ALA A 994 -22.94 0.30 5.29
N LEU A 995 -23.60 0.94 4.32
CA LEU A 995 -23.13 1.08 2.93
C LEU A 995 -21.78 1.83 2.81
N TRP A 996 -21.46 2.72 3.75
CA TRP A 996 -20.15 3.37 3.82
C TRP A 996 -18.99 2.41 4.16
N LEU A 997 -19.27 1.26 4.79
CA LEU A 997 -18.26 0.24 5.08
C LEU A 997 -17.79 -0.46 3.80
N GLN A 998 -18.67 -0.58 2.80
CA GLN A 998 -18.32 -1.06 1.47
C GLN A 998 -17.37 -0.09 0.75
N THR A 999 -17.58 1.22 0.87
CA THR A 999 -16.63 2.22 0.31
C THR A 999 -15.27 2.26 1.03
N LEU A 1000 -15.16 1.64 2.21
CA LEU A 1000 -13.89 1.44 2.92
C LEU A 1000 -13.17 0.14 2.49
N SER A 1001 -13.84 -0.74 1.76
CA SER A 1001 -13.28 -2.02 1.33
C SER A 1001 -12.40 -1.88 0.08
N ILE A 1002 -11.12 -2.19 0.21
CA ILE A 1002 -10.21 -2.36 -0.93
C ILE A 1002 -10.57 -3.59 -1.79
N PHE A 1003 -11.25 -4.58 -1.23
CA PHE A 1003 -11.70 -5.75 -1.99
C PHE A 1003 -12.87 -5.42 -2.91
N HIS A 1004 -13.75 -4.50 -2.52
CA HIS A 1004 -14.86 -4.05 -3.35
C HIS A 1004 -14.36 -3.44 -4.67
N TYR A 1005 -13.53 -2.40 -4.59
CA TYR A 1005 -12.94 -1.75 -5.78
C TYR A 1005 -12.12 -2.73 -6.64
N GLY A 1006 -11.38 -3.64 -6.01
CA GLY A 1006 -10.64 -4.69 -6.72
C GLY A 1006 -11.56 -5.67 -7.44
N PHE A 1007 -12.64 -6.10 -6.80
CA PHE A 1007 -13.55 -7.11 -7.35
C PHE A 1007 -14.43 -6.54 -8.46
N GLU A 1008 -15.01 -5.35 -8.25
CA GLU A 1008 -15.83 -4.64 -9.24
C GLU A 1008 -15.01 -4.30 -10.49
N SER A 1009 -13.78 -3.80 -10.33
CA SER A 1009 -12.87 -3.56 -11.46
C SER A 1009 -12.58 -4.83 -12.28
N LEU A 1010 -12.34 -5.97 -11.63
CA LEU A 1010 -12.04 -7.22 -12.32
C LEU A 1010 -13.26 -7.79 -13.06
N ILE A 1011 -14.43 -7.79 -12.42
CA ILE A 1011 -15.64 -8.39 -13.02
C ILE A 1011 -16.21 -7.52 -14.15
N VAL A 1012 -16.19 -6.18 -14.01
CA VAL A 1012 -16.59 -5.27 -15.10
C VAL A 1012 -15.62 -5.41 -16.29
N ASN A 1013 -14.31 -5.51 -16.04
CA ASN A 1013 -13.32 -5.69 -17.12
C ASN A 1013 -13.46 -7.02 -17.88
N GLU A 1014 -13.99 -8.10 -17.28
CA GLU A 1014 -14.17 -9.39 -17.97
C GLU A 1014 -15.58 -9.57 -18.56
N VAL A 1015 -16.63 -9.11 -17.87
CA VAL A 1015 -18.01 -9.54 -18.17
C VAL A 1015 -18.80 -8.51 -18.98
N LEU A 1016 -18.41 -7.23 -18.98
CA LEU A 1016 -19.19 -6.15 -19.61
C LEU A 1016 -19.51 -6.42 -21.10
N GLN A 1017 -18.58 -7.01 -21.83
CA GLN A 1017 -18.70 -7.32 -23.27
C GLN A 1017 -19.11 -8.78 -23.55
N LEU A 1018 -19.32 -9.61 -22.53
CA LEU A 1018 -19.72 -11.01 -22.72
C LEU A 1018 -21.25 -11.14 -22.81
N THR A 1019 -21.73 -11.97 -23.73
CA THR A 1019 -23.11 -12.48 -23.72
C THR A 1019 -23.09 -13.93 -23.23
N LEU A 1020 -23.80 -14.23 -22.14
CA LEU A 1020 -23.89 -15.59 -21.61
C LEU A 1020 -25.07 -16.34 -22.23
N VAL A 1021 -24.96 -17.67 -22.31
CA VAL A 1021 -26.06 -18.56 -22.72
C VAL A 1021 -26.60 -19.33 -21.51
N ASP A 1022 -27.92 -19.36 -21.36
CA ASP A 1022 -28.63 -20.20 -20.39
C ASP A 1022 -29.55 -21.18 -21.14
N SER A 1023 -29.08 -22.41 -21.30
CA SER A 1023 -29.83 -23.50 -21.93
C SER A 1023 -30.87 -24.08 -20.96
N LYS A 1024 -32.06 -23.48 -20.89
CA LYS A 1024 -33.18 -23.97 -20.08
C LYS A 1024 -34.31 -24.52 -20.94
N TYR A 1025 -34.80 -25.71 -20.56
CA TYR A 1025 -35.92 -26.40 -21.23
C TYR A 1025 -35.74 -26.64 -22.74
N GLY A 1026 -34.49 -26.66 -23.24
CA GLY A 1026 -34.18 -26.81 -24.66
C GLY A 1026 -34.20 -25.51 -25.46
N LEU A 1027 -34.29 -24.35 -24.79
CA LEU A 1027 -34.13 -23.02 -25.38
C LEU A 1027 -32.83 -22.40 -24.87
N ASP A 1028 -32.03 -21.85 -25.78
CA ASP A 1028 -30.81 -21.12 -25.47
C ASP A 1028 -31.13 -19.64 -25.30
N ILE A 1029 -31.27 -19.19 -24.04
CA ILE A 1029 -31.54 -17.77 -23.74
C ILE A 1029 -30.19 -17.04 -23.66
N THR A 1030 -29.97 -16.07 -24.53
CA THR A 1030 -28.82 -15.16 -24.46
C THR A 1030 -29.11 -14.01 -23.50
N VAL A 1031 -28.17 -13.74 -22.57
CA VAL A 1031 -28.27 -12.62 -21.62
C VAL A 1031 -26.99 -11.78 -21.69
N PRO A 1032 -27.08 -10.46 -21.95
CA PRO A 1032 -25.91 -9.59 -21.97
C PRO A 1032 -25.33 -9.44 -20.56
N GLY A 1033 -24.01 -9.56 -20.43
CA GLY A 1033 -23.27 -9.48 -19.17
C GLY A 1033 -23.47 -8.15 -18.44
N ALA A 1034 -23.67 -7.05 -19.18
CA ALA A 1034 -24.03 -5.74 -18.64
C ALA A 1034 -25.35 -5.74 -17.83
N ALA A 1035 -26.35 -6.53 -18.22
CA ALA A 1035 -27.60 -6.68 -17.48
C ALA A 1035 -27.41 -7.53 -16.22
N ILE A 1036 -26.55 -8.56 -16.30
CA ILE A 1036 -26.20 -9.40 -15.16
C ILE A 1036 -25.44 -8.59 -14.11
N LEU A 1037 -24.41 -7.84 -14.51
CA LEU A 1037 -23.66 -6.94 -13.61
C LEU A 1037 -24.62 -5.98 -12.87
N SER A 1038 -25.53 -5.33 -13.59
CA SER A 1038 -26.56 -4.48 -12.99
C SER A 1038 -27.47 -5.22 -12.01
N SER A 1039 -27.86 -6.48 -12.29
CA SER A 1039 -28.71 -7.28 -11.39
C SER A 1039 -28.01 -7.73 -10.09
N PHE A 1040 -26.67 -7.79 -10.11
CA PHE A 1040 -25.84 -8.05 -8.92
C PHE A 1040 -25.44 -6.78 -8.16
N GLY A 1041 -25.91 -5.60 -8.60
CA GLY A 1041 -25.62 -4.31 -7.97
C GLY A 1041 -24.26 -3.72 -8.34
N PHE A 1042 -23.61 -4.19 -9.41
CA PHE A 1042 -22.37 -3.61 -9.94
C PHE A 1042 -22.67 -2.53 -10.98
N ASN A 1043 -21.81 -1.51 -11.05
CA ASN A 1043 -21.94 -0.41 -11.98
C ASN A 1043 -21.04 -0.62 -13.20
N ASN A 1044 -21.66 -0.75 -14.38
CA ASN A 1044 -20.99 -0.98 -15.67
C ASN A 1044 -19.91 0.07 -16.02
N ASN A 1045 -19.98 1.27 -15.45
CA ASN A 1045 -19.01 2.36 -15.67
C ASN A 1045 -17.97 2.53 -14.53
N ALA A 1046 -17.93 1.64 -13.53
CA ALA A 1046 -17.10 1.81 -12.32
C ALA A 1046 -15.60 1.48 -12.48
N MET A 1047 -15.20 0.75 -13.53
CA MET A 1047 -13.82 0.25 -13.71
C MET A 1047 -12.72 1.32 -13.49
N TRP A 1048 -12.79 2.45 -14.20
CA TRP A 1048 -11.80 3.53 -14.05
C TRP A 1048 -11.92 4.30 -12.72
N PRO A 1049 -13.13 4.67 -12.23
CA PRO A 1049 -13.33 5.16 -10.87
C PRO A 1049 -12.66 4.29 -9.79
N ASP A 1050 -12.78 2.97 -9.89
CA ASP A 1050 -12.31 2.02 -8.87
C ASP A 1050 -10.80 1.79 -8.93
N ILE A 1051 -10.24 1.65 -10.13
CA ILE A 1051 -8.78 1.67 -10.35
C ILE A 1051 -8.15 2.93 -9.74
N ARG A 1052 -8.78 4.09 -9.96
CA ARG A 1052 -8.35 5.36 -9.35
C ARG A 1052 -8.49 5.34 -7.83
N ASN A 1053 -9.59 4.81 -7.29
CA ASN A 1053 -9.82 4.72 -5.85
C ASN A 1053 -8.78 3.79 -5.18
N LEU A 1054 -8.43 2.65 -5.77
CA LEU A 1054 -7.34 1.77 -5.29
C LEU A 1054 -5.99 2.51 -5.24
N GLY A 1055 -5.66 3.28 -6.28
CA GLY A 1055 -4.46 4.13 -6.30
C GLY A 1055 -4.45 5.20 -5.20
N ILE A 1056 -5.60 5.85 -4.96
CA ILE A 1056 -5.77 6.82 -3.88
C ILE A 1056 -5.62 6.14 -2.51
N PHE A 1057 -6.23 4.98 -2.29
CA PHE A 1057 -6.10 4.20 -1.05
C PHE A 1057 -4.64 3.87 -0.75
N ALA A 1058 -3.90 3.36 -1.72
CA ALA A 1058 -2.47 3.06 -1.56
C ALA A 1058 -1.66 4.32 -1.20
N ALA A 1059 -1.86 5.43 -1.92
CA ALA A 1059 -1.16 6.69 -1.66
C ALA A 1059 -1.48 7.26 -0.26
N VAL A 1060 -2.76 7.28 0.13
CA VAL A 1060 -3.22 7.77 1.44
C VAL A 1060 -2.62 6.94 2.57
N PHE A 1061 -2.66 5.61 2.50
CA PHE A 1061 -2.08 4.76 3.55
C PHE A 1061 -0.54 4.81 3.60
N ILE A 1062 0.16 5.07 2.49
CA ILE A 1062 1.60 5.35 2.50
C ILE A 1062 1.90 6.68 3.20
N ILE A 1063 1.12 7.74 2.94
CA ILE A 1063 1.27 9.04 3.62
C ILE A 1063 0.95 8.93 5.11
N LEU A 1064 -0.12 8.21 5.48
CA LEU A 1064 -0.46 7.92 6.88
C LEU A 1064 0.61 7.07 7.57
N SER A 1065 1.22 6.11 6.87
CA SER A 1065 2.36 5.33 7.38
C SER A 1065 3.57 6.21 7.66
N TYR A 1066 3.90 7.14 6.75
CA TYR A 1066 4.95 8.12 6.97
C TYR A 1066 4.64 9.04 8.17
N ALA A 1067 3.42 9.56 8.27
CA ALA A 1067 3.00 10.42 9.37
C ALA A 1067 3.04 9.68 10.72
N ALA A 1068 2.52 8.44 10.78
CA ALA A 1068 2.61 7.57 11.95
C ALA A 1068 4.07 7.33 12.37
N MET A 1069 4.95 7.00 11.42
CA MET A 1069 6.38 6.85 11.69
C MET A 1069 7.02 8.17 12.15
N HIS A 1070 6.64 9.31 11.56
CA HIS A 1070 7.20 10.61 11.92
C HIS A 1070 6.83 11.03 13.35
N PHE A 1071 5.57 10.86 13.75
CA PHE A 1071 5.00 11.34 15.02
C PHE A 1071 4.95 10.30 16.16
N LEU A 1072 4.60 9.03 15.89
CA LEU A 1072 4.49 7.99 16.93
C LEU A 1072 5.86 7.37 17.29
N LEU A 1073 6.83 7.43 16.38
CA LEU A 1073 8.20 6.96 16.59
C LEU A 1073 9.18 8.12 16.83
N VAL A 1074 8.69 9.20 17.44
CA VAL A 1074 9.54 10.15 18.16
C VAL A 1074 10.00 9.48 19.46
N GLU A 1075 11.28 9.62 19.80
CA GLU A 1075 11.77 9.10 21.08
C GLU A 1075 11.02 9.71 22.26
N ARG A 1076 10.41 8.84 23.05
CA ARG A 1076 9.83 9.15 24.35
C ARG A 1076 10.66 8.47 25.45
N ARG A 1077 11.98 8.66 25.43
CA ARG A 1077 12.86 8.25 26.55
C ARG A 1077 12.64 9.14 27.78
#